data_AF-A0AA95HGK6-F1
#
_entry.id   AF-A0AA95HGK6-F1
#
_cell.length_a   1.000
_cell.length_b   1.000
_cell.length_c   1.000
_cell.angle_alpha   90.00
_cell.angle_beta   90.00
_cell.angle_gamma   90.00
#
_symmetry.space_group_name_H-M   'P 1'
#
loop_
_entity.id
_entity.type
_entity.pdbx_description
1 polymer ?
#
loop_
_entity_poly.entity_id
_entity_poly.type
_entity_poly.pdbx_seq_one_letter_code
_entity_poly.pdbx_strand_id
1 'polypeptide(L)'
;MQYNISLEVFLEHVRLRGVYVGLSEVRKMQAIFSRMPHLSRIDLLSVLQSVLAKNEFQFDIIKNVFDQLIPYEMNASVSMYDNQIIIDASSTLGQEVKTHHMDLKQKKSKDKSLYILVFLTVVFFVIFSGWGMFENNIVQPVNNVSNFDTENNIDFILLVLSLICLVVLSLKIYKNINIEPAMLVKINHHGKSFIPPVTNGLKTYLLDATSRKKIEWEIECYINNDLSASLSMDETVRLSAIKGMPAICFNHPTHQKKLWLWQDQFSQNSNLFNLVDEISILLKNMNIHFDRGYFRGGLSFVNNQRGEVIWSLSARQQHFNDSDLILVFCDSDSLLWMRSGRDAAFQAISKMDNLAFVNCDSHGLDICKLIADDGVRCLLPNQIGDWIAGKIHYAKVNNLNIFDDLHRLAVACSLPERQVMEDEIRALHEILKLNCIWFYDELQRYAEKTSFGLDFEKSRMSLMQDFSKMALIDNNDFYKILDFWIKRNVDINVQLLKQETPHRPWSDSRRQKLLELDIALLEMWIDPEKAAKKIYALWCNSDLSEVVESRMQPYSCQVVSSIVPAKNEKPLGIELPFSWADLSIETQKQLVSSGFSGMSDDGFWSIDKASQIILGILFGIVIISIIHIFIRVFLIES
;
A
#
# COMPACT_ATOMS: atom_id res chain seq x y z
N MET A 1 -11.33 -43.73 15.46
CA MET A 1 -11.87 -42.35 15.38
C MET A 1 -11.18 -41.63 14.24
N GLN A 2 -11.94 -41.11 13.28
CA GLN A 2 -11.41 -40.29 12.19
C GLN A 2 -11.50 -38.83 12.63
N TYR A 3 -10.35 -38.22 12.97
CA TYR A 3 -10.29 -36.77 13.14
C TYR A 3 -10.58 -36.15 11.77
N ASN A 4 -11.76 -35.55 11.60
CA ASN A 4 -12.24 -35.07 10.30
C ASN A 4 -11.65 -33.71 9.91
N ILE A 5 -10.43 -33.43 10.33
CA ILE A 5 -9.71 -32.20 10.02
C ILE A 5 -8.77 -32.53 8.87
N SER A 6 -8.97 -31.85 7.74
CA SER A 6 -8.05 -31.95 6.62
C SER A 6 -6.64 -31.58 7.10
N LEU A 7 -5.67 -32.47 6.84
CA LEU A 7 -4.26 -32.20 7.10
C LEU A 7 -3.83 -30.85 6.52
N GLU A 8 -4.40 -30.45 5.39
CA GLU A 8 -4.11 -29.17 4.74
C GLU A 8 -4.51 -27.98 5.60
N VAL A 9 -5.69 -28.02 6.23
CA VAL A 9 -6.19 -26.96 7.14
C VAL A 9 -5.29 -26.83 8.37
N PHE A 10 -4.85 -27.97 8.93
CA PHE A 10 -3.90 -27.95 10.04
C PHE A 10 -2.57 -27.31 9.64
N LEU A 11 -2.00 -27.72 8.50
CA LEU A 11 -0.71 -27.21 8.02
C LEU A 11 -0.78 -25.72 7.64
N GLU A 12 -1.91 -25.24 7.14
CA GLU A 12 -2.16 -23.82 6.88
C GLU A 12 -2.13 -23.00 8.17
N HIS A 13 -2.80 -23.47 9.23
CA HIS A 13 -2.78 -22.79 10.54
C HIS A 13 -1.39 -22.78 11.21
N VAL A 14 -0.57 -23.80 10.94
CA VAL A 14 0.83 -23.87 11.40
C VAL A 14 1.69 -22.85 10.63
N ARG A 15 1.51 -22.73 9.31
CA ARG A 15 2.22 -21.73 8.47
C ARG A 15 1.86 -20.29 8.85
N LEU A 16 0.58 -20.01 9.08
CA LEU A 16 0.10 -18.68 9.50
C LEU A 16 0.71 -18.22 10.83
N ARG A 17 1.24 -19.13 11.63
CA ARG A 17 1.93 -18.82 12.90
C ARG A 17 3.46 -18.86 12.79
N GLY A 18 4.00 -18.82 11.57
CA GLY A 18 5.44 -18.67 11.32
C GLY A 18 6.25 -19.97 11.32
N VAL A 19 5.60 -21.14 11.34
CA VAL A 19 6.29 -22.42 11.19
C VAL A 19 6.33 -22.79 9.71
N TYR A 20 7.51 -22.74 9.10
CA TYR A 20 7.69 -23.10 7.70
C TYR A 20 7.49 -24.61 7.49
N VAL A 21 6.45 -24.99 6.75
CA VAL A 21 6.18 -26.37 6.35
C VAL A 21 6.41 -26.54 4.85
N GLY A 22 7.56 -27.12 4.50
CA GLY A 22 7.96 -27.42 3.13
C GLY A 22 7.30 -28.67 2.54
N LEU A 23 7.48 -28.88 1.23
CA LEU A 23 6.96 -30.04 0.49
C LEU A 23 7.48 -31.38 1.02
N SER A 24 8.72 -31.42 1.52
CA SER A 24 9.31 -32.60 2.14
C SER A 24 8.54 -33.06 3.37
N GLU A 25 8.16 -32.12 4.23
CA GLU A 25 7.42 -32.34 5.46
C GLU A 25 5.98 -32.77 5.15
N VAL A 26 5.33 -32.12 4.16
CA VAL A 26 4.00 -32.53 3.66
C VAL A 26 4.01 -33.97 3.17
N ARG A 27 4.99 -34.34 2.33
CA ARG A 27 5.11 -35.72 1.81
C ARG A 27 5.39 -36.74 2.90
N LYS A 28 6.24 -36.40 3.88
CA LYS A 28 6.48 -37.24 5.06
C LYS A 28 5.20 -37.47 5.85
N MET A 29 4.43 -36.41 6.11
CA MET A 29 3.15 -36.52 6.81
C MET A 29 2.14 -37.37 6.03
N GLN A 30 1.97 -37.11 4.74
CA GLN A 30 1.08 -37.91 3.87
C GLN A 30 1.48 -39.39 3.87
N ALA A 31 2.78 -39.70 3.81
CA ALA A 31 3.29 -41.07 3.87
C ALA A 31 3.02 -41.73 5.23
N ILE A 32 3.16 -40.99 6.33
CA ILE A 32 2.88 -41.49 7.69
C ILE A 32 1.37 -41.77 7.84
N PHE A 33 0.49 -40.85 7.45
CA PHE A 33 -0.96 -41.08 7.51
C PHE A 33 -1.45 -42.22 6.61
N SER A 34 -0.80 -42.41 5.46
CA SER A 34 -1.11 -43.55 4.57
C SER A 34 -0.76 -44.90 5.21
N ARG A 35 0.23 -44.94 6.10
CA ARG A 35 0.69 -46.16 6.78
C ARG A 35 0.05 -46.37 8.16
N MET A 36 -0.32 -45.29 8.84
CA MET A 36 -0.86 -45.30 10.21
C MET A 36 -2.13 -44.44 10.25
N PRO A 37 -3.26 -44.93 9.72
CA PRO A 37 -4.51 -44.16 9.66
C PRO A 37 -5.17 -43.95 11.03
N HIS A 38 -4.67 -44.61 12.08
CA HIS A 38 -5.22 -44.60 13.43
C HIS A 38 -4.15 -44.28 14.47
N LEU A 39 -3.70 -43.02 14.49
CA LEU A 39 -2.83 -42.51 15.56
C LEU A 39 -3.68 -42.03 16.76
N SER A 40 -3.22 -42.32 17.98
CA SER A 40 -3.81 -41.68 19.16
C SER A 40 -3.54 -40.17 19.13
N ARG A 41 -4.27 -39.38 19.91
CA ARG A 41 -4.07 -37.91 19.97
C ARG A 41 -2.63 -37.55 20.34
N ILE A 42 -2.06 -38.28 21.30
CA ILE A 42 -0.69 -38.07 21.80
C ILE A 42 0.33 -38.45 20.73
N ASP A 43 0.14 -39.60 20.07
CA ASP A 43 1.05 -40.05 19.01
C ASP A 43 1.00 -39.13 17.80
N LEU A 44 -0.20 -38.65 17.45
CA LEU A 44 -0.40 -37.70 16.36
C LEU A 44 0.32 -36.37 16.63
N LEU A 45 0.17 -35.82 17.84
CA LEU A 45 0.89 -34.61 18.23
C LEU A 45 2.41 -34.81 18.19
N SER A 46 2.89 -35.95 18.72
CA SER A 46 4.32 -36.30 18.72
C SER A 46 4.88 -36.43 17.29
N VAL A 47 4.13 -37.06 16.38
CA VAL A 47 4.49 -37.15 14.95
C VAL A 47 4.51 -35.76 14.30
N LEU A 48 3.50 -34.92 14.53
CA LEU A 48 3.46 -33.58 13.97
C LEU A 48 4.61 -32.71 14.46
N GLN A 49 4.92 -32.77 15.76
CA GLN A 49 6.04 -32.04 16.33
C GLN A 49 7.39 -32.53 15.81
N SER A 50 7.60 -33.85 15.74
CA SER A 50 8.88 -34.40 15.24
C SER A 50 9.11 -34.15 13.74
N VAL A 51 8.06 -34.05 12.94
CA VAL A 51 8.17 -33.81 11.49
C VAL A 51 8.22 -32.32 11.16
N LEU A 52 7.48 -31.47 11.88
CA LEU A 52 7.29 -30.07 11.53
C LEU A 52 8.15 -29.10 12.36
N ALA A 53 8.50 -29.43 13.60
CA ALA A 53 9.26 -28.54 14.48
C ALA A 53 10.77 -28.70 14.25
N LYS A 54 11.48 -27.57 14.11
CA LYS A 54 12.95 -27.49 14.01
C LYS A 54 13.61 -26.99 15.30
N ASN A 55 12.83 -26.45 16.22
CA ASN A 55 13.26 -25.95 17.51
C ASN A 55 12.09 -25.95 18.52
N GLU A 56 12.38 -25.81 19.81
CA GLU A 56 11.39 -25.86 20.92
C GLU A 56 10.26 -24.83 20.77
N PHE A 57 10.55 -23.62 20.27
CA PHE A 57 9.54 -22.61 20.02
C PHE A 57 8.47 -23.09 19.01
N GLN A 58 8.87 -23.82 17.97
CA GLN A 58 7.94 -24.40 17.01
C GLN A 58 7.14 -25.57 17.61
N PHE A 59 7.68 -26.32 18.58
CA PHE A 59 6.92 -27.36 19.30
C PHE A 59 5.69 -26.76 19.99
N ASP A 60 5.86 -25.61 20.65
CA ASP A 60 4.78 -24.92 21.35
C ASP A 60 3.74 -24.36 20.37
N ILE A 61 4.16 -23.78 19.24
CA ILE A 61 3.23 -23.32 18.21
C ILE A 61 2.39 -24.48 17.66
N ILE A 62 3.04 -25.59 17.30
CA ILE A 62 2.37 -26.77 16.75
C ILE A 62 1.40 -27.35 17.77
N LYS A 63 1.80 -27.45 19.04
CA LYS A 63 0.94 -27.92 20.13
C LYS A 63 -0.29 -27.02 20.31
N ASN A 64 -0.09 -25.70 20.33
CA ASN A 64 -1.19 -24.74 20.46
C ASN A 64 -2.18 -24.82 19.30
N VAL A 65 -1.70 -24.97 18.06
CA VAL A 65 -2.56 -25.17 16.88
C VAL A 65 -3.31 -26.50 16.99
N PHE A 66 -2.63 -27.55 17.43
CA PHE A 66 -3.19 -28.89 17.59
C PHE A 66 -4.28 -28.92 18.67
N ASP A 67 -4.03 -28.33 19.84
CA ASP A 67 -5.00 -28.27 20.93
C ASP A 67 -6.23 -27.41 20.56
N GLN A 68 -6.06 -26.38 19.72
CA GLN A 68 -7.17 -25.55 19.24
C GLN A 68 -8.05 -26.26 18.22
N LEU A 69 -7.44 -27.01 17.30
CA LEU A 69 -8.16 -27.66 16.21
C LEU A 69 -8.73 -29.02 16.62
N ILE A 70 -8.02 -29.76 17.46
CA ILE A 70 -8.39 -31.11 17.90
C ILE A 70 -8.72 -31.06 19.40
N PRO A 71 -9.99 -30.79 19.76
CA PRO A 71 -10.40 -30.71 21.16
C PRO A 71 -10.15 -32.04 21.88
N TYR A 72 -9.87 -31.97 23.18
CA TYR A 72 -9.84 -33.16 24.03
C TYR A 72 -11.24 -33.76 24.06
N GLU A 73 -11.37 -35.03 23.66
CA GLU A 73 -12.56 -35.80 24.00
C GLU A 73 -12.59 -35.92 25.53
N MET A 74 -13.51 -35.21 26.19
CA MET A 74 -13.86 -35.53 27.57
C MET A 74 -14.40 -36.95 27.55
N ASN A 75 -13.65 -37.89 28.13
CA ASN A 75 -14.11 -39.26 28.32
C ASN A 75 -15.53 -39.23 28.94
N ALA A 76 -16.52 -39.65 28.16
CA ALA A 76 -17.84 -39.98 28.64
C ALA A 76 -17.74 -41.29 29.44
N SER A 77 -17.20 -41.20 30.66
CA SER A 77 -17.24 -42.27 31.65
C SER A 77 -16.99 -41.73 33.06
N VAL A 78 -17.94 -40.96 33.60
CA VAL A 78 -18.20 -40.91 35.05
C VAL A 78 -19.71 -40.84 35.25
N SER A 79 -20.35 -42.02 35.24
CA SER A 79 -21.61 -42.25 35.95
C SER A 79 -21.31 -42.97 37.26
N MET A 80 -22.06 -42.63 38.31
CA MET A 80 -22.04 -43.12 39.69
C MET A 80 -21.18 -42.33 40.67
N TYR A 81 -21.75 -41.27 41.26
CA TYR A 81 -22.33 -41.35 42.61
C TYR A 81 -23.40 -40.26 42.78
N ASP A 82 -24.55 -40.68 43.30
CA ASP A 82 -25.65 -39.86 43.77
C ASP A 82 -25.20 -38.83 44.83
N ASN A 83 -25.73 -37.60 44.76
CA ASN A 83 -26.72 -37.14 45.73
C ASN A 83 -27.29 -35.76 45.37
N GLN A 84 -28.62 -35.74 45.24
CA GLN A 84 -29.58 -34.71 45.64
C GLN A 84 -29.06 -33.31 45.96
N ILE A 85 -29.60 -32.31 45.26
CA ILE A 85 -30.51 -31.31 45.85
C ILE A 85 -31.40 -30.74 44.72
N ILE A 86 -32.70 -31.00 44.86
CA ILE A 86 -33.83 -30.29 44.26
C ILE A 86 -33.79 -28.85 44.74
N ILE A 87 -33.93 -27.82 43.88
CA ILE A 87 -34.88 -26.68 43.99
C ILE A 87 -34.94 -25.94 42.63
N ASP A 88 -36.13 -25.97 42.04
CA ASP A 88 -36.86 -25.00 41.21
C ASP A 88 -36.22 -24.28 40.01
N ALA A 89 -36.72 -24.68 38.84
CA ALA A 89 -37.10 -23.76 37.78
C ALA A 89 -38.43 -23.08 38.14
N SER A 90 -38.48 -21.75 38.13
CA SER A 90 -39.51 -20.92 37.48
C SER A 90 -39.57 -19.50 38.06
N SER A 91 -39.87 -18.54 37.16
CA SER A 91 -40.13 -17.10 37.34
C SER A 91 -38.97 -16.24 36.79
N THR A 92 -39.14 -15.32 35.85
CA THR A 92 -40.33 -14.56 35.42
C THR A 92 -40.20 -14.11 33.97
N LEU A 93 -41.32 -14.24 33.28
CA LEU A 93 -41.69 -13.57 32.04
C LEU A 93 -41.79 -12.04 32.26
N GLY A 94 -41.37 -11.25 31.26
CA GLY A 94 -41.99 -9.96 30.96
C GLY A 94 -41.24 -8.70 31.39
N GLN A 95 -40.84 -7.90 30.39
CA GLN A 95 -41.12 -6.46 30.20
C GLN A 95 -40.02 -5.85 29.34
N GLU A 96 -40.33 -5.55 28.08
CA GLU A 96 -40.85 -4.27 27.59
C GLU A 96 -39.74 -3.36 27.05
N VAL A 97 -39.92 -3.08 25.76
CA VAL A 97 -39.37 -1.98 24.99
C VAL A 97 -39.35 -0.69 25.81
N LYS A 98 -38.15 -0.13 26.04
CA LYS A 98 -37.95 1.30 26.31
C LYS A 98 -36.76 1.84 25.53
N THR A 99 -37.08 2.36 24.35
CA THR A 99 -36.40 3.47 23.71
C THR A 99 -36.44 4.70 24.63
N HIS A 100 -35.29 5.22 25.09
CA HIS A 100 -34.95 6.65 25.11
C HIS A 100 -33.69 6.99 25.93
N HIS A 101 -32.96 7.99 25.42
CA HIS A 101 -32.10 8.95 26.11
C HIS A 101 -30.74 8.51 26.68
N MET A 102 -29.71 8.64 25.83
CA MET A 102 -28.47 9.29 26.25
C MET A 102 -27.96 10.19 25.13
N ASP A 103 -28.51 11.41 25.08
CA ASP A 103 -27.89 12.50 24.34
C ASP A 103 -28.16 13.80 25.09
N LEU A 104 -27.50 13.98 26.24
CA LEU A 104 -27.56 15.20 27.05
C LEU A 104 -26.41 15.23 28.09
N LYS A 105 -25.15 15.12 27.63
CA LYS A 105 -23.99 15.47 28.48
C LYS A 105 -22.89 16.31 27.82
N GLN A 106 -23.00 16.64 26.53
CA GLN A 106 -22.03 17.53 25.86
C GLN A 106 -22.48 18.98 25.65
N LYS A 107 -23.60 19.41 26.25
CA LYS A 107 -24.06 20.80 26.16
C LYS A 107 -23.66 21.70 27.33
N LYS A 108 -22.94 21.18 28.35
CA LYS A 108 -22.62 21.93 29.58
C LYS A 108 -21.25 22.62 29.62
N SER A 109 -20.43 22.48 28.58
CA SER A 109 -19.10 23.11 28.50
C SER A 109 -19.10 24.44 27.73
N LYS A 110 -19.97 24.60 26.72
CA LYS A 110 -20.01 25.80 25.86
C LYS A 110 -20.65 27.04 26.50
N ASP A 111 -21.35 26.91 27.63
CA ASP A 111 -21.94 28.06 28.33
C ASP A 111 -20.96 28.79 29.26
N LYS A 112 -19.85 28.16 29.68
CA LYS A 112 -18.94 28.79 30.65
C LYS A 112 -18.20 30.01 30.10
N SER A 113 -17.83 30.02 28.82
CA SER A 113 -17.17 31.17 28.19
C SER A 113 -18.12 32.35 27.99
N LEU A 114 -19.40 32.09 27.69
CA LEU A 114 -20.43 33.13 27.60
C LEU A 114 -20.72 33.73 28.98
N TYR A 115 -20.79 32.90 30.03
CA TYR A 115 -20.96 33.38 31.41
C TYR A 115 -19.76 34.22 31.88
N ILE A 116 -18.53 33.84 31.54
CA ILE A 116 -17.32 34.63 31.88
C ILE A 116 -17.32 35.98 31.16
N LEU A 117 -17.72 36.02 29.87
CA LEU A 117 -17.79 37.26 29.11
C LEU A 117 -18.88 38.19 29.67
N VAL A 118 -20.09 37.67 29.92
CA VAL A 118 -21.19 38.45 30.52
C VAL A 118 -20.80 38.92 31.94
N PHE A 119 -20.16 38.05 32.73
CA PHE A 119 -19.68 38.40 34.08
C PHE A 119 -18.62 39.51 34.03
N LEU A 120 -17.63 39.43 33.14
CA LEU A 120 -16.63 40.49 32.98
C LEU A 120 -17.26 41.81 32.52
N THR A 121 -18.25 41.75 31.62
CA THR A 121 -18.96 42.95 31.14
C THR A 121 -19.76 43.61 32.26
N VAL A 122 -20.41 42.81 33.12
CA VAL A 122 -21.16 43.31 34.29
C VAL A 122 -20.22 43.84 35.37
N VAL A 123 -19.10 43.17 35.65
CA VAL A 123 -18.10 43.65 36.61
C VAL A 123 -17.47 44.97 36.14
N PHE A 124 -17.15 45.08 34.85
CA PHE A 124 -16.65 46.32 34.27
C PHE A 124 -17.69 47.46 34.38
N PHE A 125 -18.98 47.15 34.15
CA PHE A 125 -20.07 48.09 34.32
C PHE A 125 -20.25 48.56 35.77
N VAL A 126 -20.15 47.65 36.75
CA VAL A 126 -20.28 47.97 38.19
C VAL A 126 -19.09 48.81 38.68
N ILE A 127 -17.88 48.51 38.24
CA ILE A 127 -16.68 49.28 38.61
C ILE A 127 -16.77 50.71 38.05
N PHE A 128 -17.16 50.88 36.78
CA PHE A 128 -17.26 52.20 36.17
C PHE A 128 -18.48 53.01 36.63
N SER A 129 -19.63 52.38 36.86
CA SER A 129 -20.80 53.08 37.42
C SER A 129 -20.61 53.44 38.89
N GLY A 130 -19.88 52.63 39.66
CA GLY A 130 -19.50 52.95 41.04
C GLY A 130 -18.51 54.10 41.14
N TRP A 131 -17.59 54.23 40.18
CA TRP A 131 -16.63 55.33 40.14
C TRP A 131 -17.31 56.68 39.86
N GLY A 132 -18.27 56.72 38.93
CA GLY A 132 -19.05 57.93 38.63
C GLY A 132 -19.96 58.41 39.78
N MET A 133 -20.29 57.54 40.75
CA MET A 133 -21.02 57.94 41.96
C MET A 133 -20.10 58.42 43.09
N PHE A 134 -18.81 58.12 43.06
CA PHE A 134 -17.86 58.52 44.10
C PHE A 134 -17.37 59.96 43.93
N GLU A 135 -17.31 60.49 42.70
CA GLU A 135 -16.97 61.90 42.48
C GLU A 135 -18.13 62.88 42.81
N ASN A 136 -19.38 62.43 42.73
CA ASN A 136 -20.55 63.31 42.95
C ASN A 136 -20.99 63.46 44.42
N ASN A 137 -20.31 62.82 45.38
CA ASN A 137 -20.73 62.83 46.80
C ASN A 137 -19.78 63.55 47.76
N ILE A 138 -18.80 64.33 47.27
CA ILE A 138 -18.05 65.25 48.12
C ILE A 138 -18.72 66.64 48.08
N VAL A 139 -19.75 66.77 48.93
CA VAL A 139 -20.26 67.98 49.60
C VAL A 139 -20.22 69.30 48.83
N GLN A 140 -21.38 69.80 48.38
CA GLN A 140 -21.84 71.18 48.63
C GLN A 140 -23.38 71.28 48.64
N PRO A 141 -23.98 72.12 49.51
CA PRO A 141 -25.42 72.32 49.53
C PRO A 141 -25.88 73.53 48.69
N VAL A 142 -26.93 73.27 47.91
CA VAL A 142 -28.13 74.12 47.71
C VAL A 142 -28.08 75.28 46.68
N ASN A 143 -29.05 75.19 45.76
CA ASN A 143 -29.70 76.21 44.90
C ASN A 143 -28.95 76.76 43.68
N ASN A 144 -29.11 76.10 42.54
CA ASN A 144 -29.87 76.67 41.41
C ASN A 144 -30.03 75.63 40.29
N VAL A 145 -31.28 75.37 39.92
CA VAL A 145 -31.65 74.56 38.75
C VAL A 145 -31.70 75.48 37.54
N SER A 146 -30.71 75.37 36.65
CA SER A 146 -30.88 75.42 35.19
C SER A 146 -29.52 75.57 34.50
N ASN A 147 -28.93 74.45 34.10
CA ASN A 147 -28.29 74.23 32.80
C ASN A 147 -27.76 72.81 32.80
N PHE A 148 -28.40 71.94 32.02
CA PHE A 148 -27.91 70.61 31.74
C PHE A 148 -26.68 70.76 30.85
N ASP A 149 -25.48 70.57 31.42
CA ASP A 149 -24.23 70.62 30.67
C ASP A 149 -24.22 69.53 29.61
N THR A 150 -24.24 69.97 28.35
CA THR A 150 -24.21 69.12 27.16
C THR A 150 -22.91 68.34 26.99
N GLU A 151 -21.84 68.69 27.71
CA GLU A 151 -20.53 68.04 27.58
C GLU A 151 -20.46 66.65 28.23
N ASN A 152 -21.09 66.43 29.40
CA ASN A 152 -21.13 65.10 30.03
C ASN A 152 -21.96 64.08 29.23
N ASN A 153 -22.86 64.55 28.36
CA ASN A 153 -23.61 63.68 27.46
C ASN A 153 -22.74 63.12 26.32
N ILE A 154 -21.70 63.84 25.88
CA ILE A 154 -20.86 63.39 24.75
C ILE A 154 -20.02 62.17 25.15
N ASP A 155 -19.43 62.19 26.34
CA ASP A 155 -18.62 61.07 26.86
C ASP A 155 -19.50 59.82 27.08
N PHE A 156 -20.72 60.01 27.59
CA PHE A 156 -21.68 58.91 27.75
C PHE A 156 -22.13 58.34 26.40
N ILE A 157 -22.41 59.20 25.42
CA ILE A 157 -22.79 58.79 24.06
C ILE A 157 -21.65 58.02 23.37
N LEU A 158 -20.40 58.44 23.53
CA LEU A 158 -19.22 57.74 22.98
C LEU A 158 -19.03 56.35 23.62
N LEU A 159 -19.24 56.24 24.94
CA LEU A 159 -19.16 54.96 25.64
C LEU A 159 -20.26 54.00 25.19
N VAL A 160 -21.50 54.50 25.03
CA VAL A 160 -22.63 53.72 24.52
C VAL A 160 -22.42 53.28 23.07
N LEU A 161 -21.90 54.15 22.20
CA LEU A 161 -21.58 53.82 20.81
C LEU A 161 -20.48 52.76 20.69
N SER A 162 -19.43 52.85 21.52
CA SER A 162 -18.37 51.83 21.63
C SER A 162 -18.95 50.45 21.99
N LEU A 163 -19.87 50.43 22.96
CA LEU A 163 -20.51 49.20 23.43
C LEU A 163 -21.43 48.58 22.36
N ILE A 164 -22.19 49.40 21.64
CA ILE A 164 -23.05 48.96 20.52
C ILE A 164 -22.19 48.37 19.40
N CYS A 165 -21.08 49.02 19.03
CA CYS A 165 -20.15 48.50 18.02
C CYS A 165 -19.61 47.11 18.39
N LEU A 166 -19.24 46.92 19.68
CA LEU A 166 -18.70 45.66 20.17
C LEU A 166 -19.73 44.52 20.11
N VAL A 167 -20.99 44.80 20.44
CA VAL A 167 -22.11 43.83 20.35
C VAL A 167 -22.43 43.48 18.88
N VAL A 168 -22.47 44.46 17.99
CA VAL A 168 -22.78 44.23 16.56
C VAL A 168 -21.67 43.44 15.86
N LEU A 169 -20.39 43.70 16.17
CA LEU A 169 -19.28 42.91 15.64
C LEU A 169 -19.36 41.44 16.09
N SER A 170 -19.68 41.23 17.38
CA SER A 170 -19.84 39.89 17.98
C SER A 170 -20.92 39.08 17.26
N LEU A 171 -22.06 39.70 16.95
CA LEU A 171 -23.18 39.06 16.26
C LEU A 171 -22.87 38.75 14.78
N LYS A 172 -22.09 39.59 14.10
CA LYS A 172 -21.71 39.39 12.69
C LYS A 172 -20.71 38.25 12.52
N ILE A 173 -19.78 38.11 13.46
CA ILE A 173 -18.84 36.98 13.53
C ILE A 173 -19.60 35.66 13.80
N TYR A 174 -20.61 35.69 14.67
CA TYR A 174 -21.43 34.52 14.98
C TYR A 174 -22.25 34.02 13.77
N LYS A 175 -22.73 34.92 12.90
CA LYS A 175 -23.59 34.57 11.76
C LYS A 175 -22.83 33.95 10.57
N ASN A 176 -21.51 34.18 10.46
CA ASN A 176 -20.68 33.64 9.39
C ASN A 176 -20.16 32.20 9.65
N ILE A 177 -20.49 31.60 10.79
CA ILE A 177 -19.96 30.27 11.19
C ILE A 177 -20.91 29.11 10.83
N ASN A 178 -22.11 29.38 10.28
CA ASN A 178 -23.10 28.34 10.00
C ASN A 178 -23.64 28.38 8.57
N ILE A 179 -22.96 27.75 7.62
CA ILE A 179 -23.57 27.17 6.41
C ILE A 179 -22.79 25.93 5.98
N GLU A 180 -23.40 24.75 6.07
CA GLU A 180 -23.40 23.66 5.06
C GLU A 180 -24.45 22.61 5.48
N PRO A 181 -25.03 21.76 4.59
CA PRO A 181 -24.27 20.91 3.65
C PRO A 181 -24.94 20.50 2.31
N ALA A 182 -24.14 19.85 1.45
CA ALA A 182 -24.34 18.48 0.92
C ALA A 182 -24.15 18.32 -0.61
N MET A 183 -23.26 17.38 -1.02
CA MET A 183 -23.63 16.32 -1.96
C MET A 183 -22.63 15.15 -1.98
N LEU A 184 -23.16 13.94 -1.91
CA LEU A 184 -22.49 12.64 -2.09
C LEU A 184 -22.74 12.13 -3.50
N VAL A 185 -21.71 11.62 -4.18
CA VAL A 185 -21.87 10.73 -5.35
C VAL A 185 -21.12 9.42 -5.10
N LYS A 186 -21.87 8.32 -5.08
CA LYS A 186 -21.38 6.94 -5.10
C LYS A 186 -21.11 6.54 -6.55
N ILE A 187 -19.96 5.91 -6.82
CA ILE A 187 -19.77 5.09 -8.01
C ILE A 187 -19.35 3.69 -7.56
N ASN A 188 -20.19 2.71 -7.88
CA ASN A 188 -19.90 1.29 -7.79
C ASN A 188 -19.20 0.85 -9.07
N HIS A 189 -18.13 0.05 -8.97
CA HIS A 189 -17.71 -0.81 -10.06
C HIS A 189 -17.61 -2.28 -9.62
N HIS A 190 -18.35 -3.10 -10.35
CA HIS A 190 -18.43 -4.55 -10.29
C HIS A 190 -17.19 -5.24 -10.85
N GLY A 191 -16.90 -6.43 -10.31
CA GLY A 191 -16.54 -7.62 -11.08
C GLY A 191 -15.07 -7.78 -11.48
N LYS A 192 -14.26 -8.44 -10.64
CA LYS A 192 -13.01 -9.07 -11.08
C LYS A 192 -13.21 -10.57 -11.24
N SER A 193 -12.93 -11.06 -12.45
CA SER A 193 -12.83 -12.48 -12.80
C SER A 193 -11.71 -13.16 -12.02
N PHE A 194 -12.01 -14.28 -11.39
CA PHE A 194 -11.09 -15.08 -10.59
C PHE A 194 -10.17 -15.89 -11.51
N ILE A 195 -8.87 -15.61 -11.46
CA ILE A 195 -7.83 -16.46 -12.04
C ILE A 195 -7.49 -17.51 -10.96
N PRO A 196 -7.59 -18.81 -11.23
CA PRO A 196 -7.20 -19.81 -10.24
C PRO A 196 -5.69 -19.69 -9.96
N PRO A 197 -5.25 -19.68 -8.68
CA PRO A 197 -3.83 -19.63 -8.35
C PRO A 197 -3.15 -20.90 -8.88
N VAL A 198 -2.04 -20.73 -9.61
CA VAL A 198 -1.12 -21.84 -9.91
C VAL A 198 -0.63 -22.39 -8.57
N THR A 199 -0.83 -23.68 -8.36
CA THR A 199 -0.60 -24.39 -7.10
C THR A 199 0.86 -24.35 -6.62
N ASN A 200 1.09 -23.81 -5.42
CA ASN A 200 2.01 -24.22 -4.32
C ASN A 200 3.40 -24.86 -4.57
N GLY A 201 3.99 -24.80 -5.78
CA GLY A 201 5.27 -25.44 -6.10
C GLY A 201 6.48 -24.50 -6.24
N LEU A 202 6.25 -23.25 -6.65
CA LEU A 202 7.32 -22.29 -6.95
C LEU A 202 7.60 -21.40 -5.74
N LYS A 203 8.88 -21.26 -5.36
CA LYS A 203 9.32 -20.39 -4.26
C LYS A 203 9.12 -18.91 -4.58
N THR A 204 9.24 -18.54 -5.85
CA THR A 204 9.10 -17.18 -6.37
C THR A 204 8.48 -17.26 -7.77
N TYR A 205 7.58 -16.32 -8.09
CA TYR A 205 7.03 -16.15 -9.43
C TYR A 205 7.72 -14.94 -10.07
N LEU A 206 8.49 -15.17 -11.12
CA LEU A 206 9.18 -14.14 -11.90
C LEU A 206 8.35 -13.68 -13.09
N LEU A 207 7.36 -14.47 -13.51
CA LEU A 207 6.38 -14.10 -14.53
C LEU A 207 5.09 -13.55 -13.88
N ASP A 208 4.62 -12.41 -14.37
CA ASP A 208 3.33 -11.87 -13.96
C ASP A 208 2.16 -12.75 -14.45
N ALA A 209 0.96 -12.55 -13.89
CA ALA A 209 -0.21 -13.37 -14.25
C ALA A 209 -0.56 -13.28 -15.74
N THR A 210 -0.34 -12.12 -16.36
CA THR A 210 -0.65 -11.89 -17.79
C THR A 210 0.32 -12.65 -18.69
N SER A 211 1.60 -12.64 -18.36
CA SER A 211 2.69 -13.32 -19.06
C SER A 211 2.52 -14.82 -18.98
N ARG A 212 2.16 -15.35 -17.81
CA ARG A 212 1.81 -16.77 -17.63
C ARG A 212 0.61 -17.16 -18.49
N LYS A 213 -0.44 -16.33 -18.51
CA LYS A 213 -1.62 -16.56 -19.36
C LYS A 213 -1.26 -16.49 -20.85
N LYS A 214 -0.38 -15.58 -21.27
CA LYS A 214 0.08 -15.53 -22.68
C LYS A 214 0.84 -16.81 -23.06
N ILE A 215 1.76 -17.25 -22.21
CA ILE A 215 2.46 -18.54 -22.40
C ILE A 215 1.45 -19.69 -22.45
N GLU A 216 0.38 -19.65 -21.66
CA GLU A 216 -0.63 -20.71 -21.64
C GLU A 216 -1.54 -20.74 -22.86
N TRP A 217 -1.99 -19.59 -23.33
CA TRP A 217 -3.04 -19.53 -24.34
C TRP A 217 -2.52 -19.30 -25.75
N GLU A 218 -1.30 -18.79 -25.91
CA GLU A 218 -0.82 -18.23 -27.18
C GLU A 218 0.36 -18.98 -27.79
N ILE A 219 0.74 -20.15 -27.27
CA ILE A 219 1.64 -21.06 -27.99
C ILE A 219 0.84 -21.67 -29.15
N GLU A 220 0.68 -20.89 -30.21
CA GLU A 220 0.02 -21.32 -31.42
C GLU A 220 0.76 -22.51 -32.02
N CYS A 221 0.00 -23.56 -32.37
CA CYS A 221 0.43 -24.50 -33.38
C CYS A 221 0.70 -23.70 -34.66
N TYR A 222 1.92 -23.77 -35.20
CA TYR A 222 2.20 -23.08 -36.46
C TYR A 222 1.56 -23.89 -37.60
N ILE A 223 0.73 -23.20 -38.38
CA ILE A 223 0.22 -23.70 -39.65
C ILE A 223 1.36 -23.53 -40.64
N ASN A 224 2.02 -24.62 -41.04
CA ASN A 224 3.08 -24.51 -42.03
C ASN A 224 2.50 -24.05 -43.37
N ASN A 225 3.02 -22.93 -43.90
CA ASN A 225 2.66 -22.40 -45.22
C ASN A 225 3.38 -23.13 -46.36
N ASP A 226 4.27 -24.08 -46.06
CA ASP A 226 4.95 -24.89 -47.08
C ASP A 226 3.97 -25.73 -47.93
N LEU A 227 4.38 -25.91 -49.18
CA LEU A 227 3.71 -26.63 -50.28
C LEU A 227 3.42 -28.13 -49.99
N SER A 228 3.73 -28.63 -48.80
CA SER A 228 3.41 -30.00 -48.34
C SER A 228 1.99 -30.13 -47.78
N ALA A 229 1.14 -29.14 -48.02
CA ALA A 229 -0.25 -29.17 -47.64
C ALA A 229 -0.95 -30.35 -48.33
N SER A 230 -1.41 -31.31 -47.53
CA SER A 230 -2.15 -32.46 -48.08
C SER A 230 -3.54 -32.00 -48.52
N LEU A 231 -4.00 -32.42 -49.70
CA LEU A 231 -5.32 -32.04 -50.18
C LEU A 231 -6.39 -32.58 -49.22
N SER A 232 -7.20 -31.68 -48.66
CA SER A 232 -8.33 -32.05 -47.81
C SER A 232 -9.49 -32.46 -48.70
N MET A 233 -9.60 -33.75 -49.04
CA MET A 233 -10.62 -34.19 -49.99
C MET A 233 -12.03 -33.94 -49.48
N ASP A 234 -12.31 -34.18 -48.20
CA ASP A 234 -13.65 -34.00 -47.64
C ASP A 234 -14.08 -32.54 -47.68
N GLU A 235 -13.19 -31.62 -47.26
CA GLU A 235 -13.51 -30.20 -47.21
C GLU A 235 -13.53 -29.57 -48.60
N THR A 236 -12.66 -30.04 -49.50
CA THR A 236 -12.68 -29.69 -50.93
C THR A 236 -14.00 -30.09 -51.58
N VAL A 237 -14.46 -31.33 -51.36
CA VAL A 237 -15.73 -31.84 -51.92
C VAL A 237 -16.91 -31.06 -51.34
N ARG A 238 -16.92 -30.85 -50.01
CA ARG A 238 -17.99 -30.12 -49.32
C ARG A 238 -18.11 -28.68 -49.83
N LEU A 239 -17.01 -27.95 -49.91
CA LEU A 239 -17.02 -26.55 -50.37
C LEU A 239 -17.27 -26.46 -51.87
N SER A 240 -16.78 -27.39 -52.68
CA SER A 240 -17.08 -27.45 -54.11
C SER A 240 -18.58 -27.69 -54.35
N ALA A 241 -19.19 -28.57 -53.56
CA ALA A 241 -20.62 -28.86 -53.63
C ALA A 241 -21.48 -27.64 -53.22
N ILE A 242 -21.08 -26.93 -52.16
CA ILE A 242 -21.79 -25.73 -51.69
C ILE A 242 -21.67 -24.58 -52.71
N LYS A 243 -20.48 -24.37 -53.28
CA LYS A 243 -20.21 -23.25 -54.20
C LYS A 243 -20.62 -23.52 -55.64
N GLY A 244 -20.96 -24.75 -56.00
CA GLY A 244 -21.27 -25.15 -57.37
C GLY A 244 -20.08 -25.04 -58.35
N MET A 245 -18.86 -24.89 -57.84
CA MET A 245 -17.62 -24.77 -58.61
C MET A 245 -16.45 -25.36 -57.80
N PRO A 246 -15.38 -25.88 -58.45
CA PRO A 246 -14.25 -26.49 -57.75
C PRO A 246 -13.59 -25.52 -56.77
N ALA A 247 -13.56 -25.88 -55.50
CA ALA A 247 -12.91 -25.14 -54.41
C ALA A 247 -11.91 -26.07 -53.72
N ILE A 248 -10.64 -25.94 -54.08
CA ILE A 248 -9.55 -26.78 -53.56
C ILE A 248 -9.17 -26.28 -52.16
N CYS A 249 -9.23 -27.18 -51.19
CA CYS A 249 -8.85 -26.91 -49.81
C CYS A 249 -7.71 -27.84 -49.39
N PHE A 250 -6.71 -27.27 -48.73
CA PHE A 250 -5.56 -28.02 -48.24
C PHE A 250 -5.62 -28.12 -46.72
N ASN A 251 -5.33 -29.31 -46.20
CA ASN A 251 -5.00 -29.51 -44.79
C ASN A 251 -3.56 -29.04 -44.62
N HIS A 252 -3.40 -27.88 -44.00
CA HIS A 252 -2.10 -27.45 -43.55
C HIS A 252 -1.69 -28.30 -42.35
N PRO A 253 -0.53 -28.97 -42.37
CA PRO A 253 -0.05 -29.66 -41.19
C PRO A 253 0.21 -28.63 -40.09
N THR A 254 -0.56 -28.71 -39.01
CA THR A 254 -0.29 -27.99 -37.77
C THR A 254 0.90 -28.64 -37.10
N HIS A 255 2.08 -28.04 -37.20
CA HIS A 255 3.25 -28.47 -36.45
C HIS A 255 3.29 -27.71 -35.12
N GLN A 256 3.46 -28.45 -34.01
CA GLN A 256 3.80 -27.82 -32.74
C GLN A 256 5.22 -27.27 -32.86
N LYS A 257 5.38 -25.96 -32.60
CA LYS A 257 6.72 -25.36 -32.50
C LYS A 257 7.46 -26.06 -31.37
N LYS A 258 8.64 -26.60 -31.66
CA LYS A 258 9.49 -27.18 -30.63
C LYS A 258 10.20 -26.06 -29.89
N LEU A 259 10.01 -25.99 -28.57
CA LEU A 259 10.65 -24.98 -27.72
C LEU A 259 11.87 -25.58 -27.02
N TRP A 260 12.99 -24.87 -27.09
CA TRP A 260 14.24 -25.25 -26.45
C TRP A 260 14.60 -24.21 -25.39
N LEU A 261 14.83 -24.68 -24.15
CA LEU A 261 15.26 -23.85 -23.04
C LEU A 261 16.74 -24.16 -22.76
N TRP A 262 17.64 -23.29 -23.17
CA TRP A 262 19.09 -23.46 -22.98
C TRP A 262 19.55 -22.68 -21.76
N GLN A 263 20.16 -23.38 -20.81
CA GLN A 263 20.50 -22.84 -19.50
C GLN A 263 21.99 -22.92 -19.24
N ASP A 264 22.59 -21.82 -18.80
CA ASP A 264 23.95 -21.83 -18.28
C ASP A 264 24.01 -22.47 -16.89
N GLN A 265 24.80 -23.53 -16.75
CA GLN A 265 25.00 -24.22 -15.47
C GLN A 265 25.98 -23.52 -14.54
N PHE A 266 26.81 -22.60 -15.06
CA PHE A 266 27.78 -21.87 -14.25
C PHE A 266 27.25 -20.56 -13.69
N SER A 267 26.06 -20.14 -14.12
CA SER A 267 25.46 -18.94 -13.57
C SER A 267 25.22 -19.08 -12.06
N GLN A 268 25.49 -18.02 -11.32
CA GLN A 268 25.17 -17.92 -9.89
C GLN A 268 23.82 -17.23 -9.65
N ASN A 269 23.17 -16.76 -10.72
CA ASN A 269 21.94 -16.01 -10.64
C ASN A 269 20.74 -16.93 -10.36
N SER A 270 20.25 -16.93 -9.11
CA SER A 270 19.09 -17.73 -8.68
C SER A 270 17.82 -17.44 -9.49
N ASN A 271 17.61 -16.21 -9.97
CA ASN A 271 16.45 -15.83 -10.76
C ASN A 271 16.44 -16.53 -12.12
N LEU A 272 17.61 -16.75 -12.72
CA LEU A 272 17.75 -17.50 -13.96
C LEU A 272 17.23 -18.94 -13.77
N PHE A 273 17.67 -19.63 -12.72
CA PHE A 273 17.21 -21.00 -12.41
C PHE A 273 15.70 -21.03 -12.11
N ASN A 274 15.24 -20.11 -11.28
CA ASN A 274 13.83 -20.02 -10.90
C ASN A 274 12.93 -19.77 -12.12
N LEU A 275 13.35 -18.91 -13.06
CA LEU A 275 12.58 -18.59 -14.25
C LEU A 275 12.49 -19.79 -15.20
N VAL A 276 13.60 -20.48 -15.43
CA VAL A 276 13.64 -21.70 -16.26
C VAL A 276 12.73 -22.78 -15.66
N ASP A 277 12.74 -22.94 -14.33
CA ASP A 277 11.85 -23.85 -13.61
C ASP A 277 10.38 -23.44 -13.68
N GLU A 278 10.07 -22.16 -13.48
CA GLU A 278 8.71 -21.63 -13.64
C GLU A 278 8.16 -21.89 -15.04
N ILE A 279 8.90 -21.50 -16.09
CA ILE A 279 8.51 -21.71 -17.49
C ILE A 279 8.31 -23.20 -17.77
N SER A 280 9.20 -24.05 -17.29
CA SER A 280 9.10 -25.49 -17.55
C SER A 280 7.92 -26.14 -16.84
N ILE A 281 7.56 -25.68 -15.63
CA ILE A 281 6.36 -26.15 -14.93
C ILE A 281 5.12 -25.70 -15.71
N LEU A 282 5.06 -24.45 -16.15
CA LEU A 282 3.96 -23.94 -16.98
C LEU A 282 3.78 -24.78 -18.24
N LEU A 283 4.86 -24.96 -19.02
CA LEU A 283 4.83 -25.75 -20.25
C LEU A 283 4.42 -27.20 -20.02
N LYS A 284 4.92 -27.84 -18.94
CA LYS A 284 4.51 -29.21 -18.55
C LYS A 284 3.02 -29.29 -18.24
N ASN A 285 2.50 -28.34 -17.45
CA ASN A 285 1.09 -28.33 -17.05
C ASN A 285 0.16 -28.18 -18.25
N MET A 286 0.65 -27.55 -19.32
CA MET A 286 -0.08 -27.27 -20.55
C MET A 286 0.14 -28.35 -21.62
N ASN A 287 0.90 -29.41 -21.28
CA ASN A 287 1.28 -30.49 -22.19
C ASN A 287 1.98 -29.99 -23.48
N ILE A 288 2.77 -28.93 -23.37
CA ILE A 288 3.56 -28.38 -24.46
C ILE A 288 4.93 -29.06 -24.45
N HIS A 289 5.34 -29.59 -25.60
CA HIS A 289 6.63 -30.25 -25.71
C HIS A 289 7.77 -29.23 -25.73
N PHE A 290 8.71 -29.38 -24.81
CA PHE A 290 9.94 -28.61 -24.77
C PHE A 290 11.11 -29.50 -24.34
N ASP A 291 12.30 -29.12 -24.77
CA ASP A 291 13.56 -29.76 -24.36
C ASP A 291 14.44 -28.75 -23.61
N ARG A 292 15.13 -29.25 -22.57
CA ARG A 292 16.11 -28.47 -21.81
C ARG A 292 17.52 -28.80 -22.26
N GLY A 293 18.25 -27.77 -22.65
CA GLY A 293 19.67 -27.79 -22.94
C GLY A 293 20.49 -27.12 -21.84
N TYR A 294 21.71 -27.60 -21.63
CA TYR A 294 22.63 -27.10 -20.64
C TYR A 294 23.98 -26.81 -21.28
N PHE A 295 24.53 -25.64 -21.00
CA PHE A 295 25.88 -25.27 -21.40
C PHE A 295 26.65 -24.72 -20.19
N ARG A 296 27.95 -24.48 -20.38
CA ARG A 296 28.88 -24.11 -19.30
C ARG A 296 29.76 -22.96 -19.74
N GLY A 297 29.32 -21.73 -19.47
CA GLY A 297 30.03 -20.50 -19.83
C GLY A 297 30.04 -20.16 -21.33
N GLY A 298 30.15 -21.16 -22.23
CA GLY A 298 30.14 -20.97 -23.69
C GLY A 298 29.06 -21.79 -24.37
N LEU A 299 28.50 -21.22 -25.44
CA LEU A 299 27.51 -21.90 -26.29
C LEU A 299 28.21 -22.71 -27.38
N SER A 300 29.35 -23.35 -27.14
CA SER A 300 30.04 -24.21 -28.13
C SER A 300 29.55 -25.66 -28.12
N PHE A 301 28.93 -26.08 -27.01
CA PHE A 301 28.21 -27.34 -26.87
C PHE A 301 27.02 -27.14 -25.94
N VAL A 302 25.87 -27.70 -26.30
CA VAL A 302 24.69 -27.77 -25.44
C VAL A 302 24.33 -29.23 -25.26
N ASN A 303 24.20 -29.65 -24.00
CA ASN A 303 23.90 -31.03 -23.62
C ASN A 303 22.51 -31.14 -23.01
N ASN A 304 21.84 -32.27 -23.16
CA ASN A 304 20.61 -32.55 -22.40
C ASN A 304 20.94 -32.99 -20.96
N GLN A 305 19.90 -33.31 -20.16
CA GLN A 305 20.07 -33.81 -18.78
C GLN A 305 20.88 -35.12 -18.69
N ARG A 306 20.94 -35.90 -19.77
CA ARG A 306 21.70 -37.16 -19.85
C ARG A 306 23.16 -36.95 -20.24
N GLY A 307 23.56 -35.71 -20.58
CA GLY A 307 24.89 -35.38 -21.07
C GLY A 307 25.08 -35.63 -22.57
N GLU A 308 24.02 -35.94 -23.31
CA GLU A 308 24.08 -36.10 -24.76
C GLU A 308 24.09 -34.72 -25.43
N VAL A 309 24.95 -34.54 -26.43
CA VAL A 309 25.09 -33.28 -27.17
C VAL A 309 23.88 -33.08 -28.07
N ILE A 310 23.07 -32.05 -27.78
CA ILE A 310 21.91 -31.65 -28.59
C ILE A 310 22.24 -30.54 -29.59
N TRP A 311 23.30 -29.78 -29.35
CA TRP A 311 23.82 -28.78 -30.27
C TRP A 311 25.35 -28.68 -30.13
N SER A 312 26.04 -28.50 -31.26
CA SER A 312 27.49 -28.31 -31.36
C SER A 312 27.84 -27.42 -32.55
N LEU A 313 28.83 -26.54 -32.38
CA LEU A 313 29.34 -25.70 -33.46
C LEU A 313 29.92 -26.53 -34.63
N SER A 314 30.50 -27.69 -34.37
CA SER A 314 31.12 -28.55 -35.40
C SER A 314 30.09 -29.34 -36.22
N ALA A 315 28.90 -29.56 -35.67
CA ALA A 315 27.81 -30.31 -36.31
C ALA A 315 26.81 -29.42 -37.07
N ARG A 316 27.27 -28.22 -37.52
CA ARG A 316 26.47 -27.17 -38.19
C ARG A 316 25.30 -27.75 -39.00
N GLN A 317 24.08 -27.38 -38.57
CA GLN A 317 22.81 -27.40 -39.33
C GLN A 317 21.93 -28.66 -39.36
N GLN A 318 22.23 -29.76 -38.67
CA GLN A 318 21.38 -30.97 -38.82
C GLN A 318 20.20 -31.14 -37.84
N HIS A 319 19.99 -30.26 -36.84
CA HIS A 319 19.05 -30.57 -35.75
C HIS A 319 17.93 -29.56 -35.47
N PHE A 320 17.98 -28.34 -36.00
CA PHE A 320 16.95 -27.34 -35.73
C PHE A 320 16.21 -27.02 -37.01
N ASN A 321 14.88 -27.18 -36.96
CA ASN A 321 14.02 -26.68 -38.04
C ASN A 321 13.95 -25.15 -37.93
N ASP A 322 13.72 -24.46 -39.04
CA ASP A 322 13.54 -23.00 -39.07
C ASP A 322 12.38 -22.52 -38.17
N SER A 323 11.49 -23.44 -37.77
CA SER A 323 10.36 -23.20 -36.87
C SER A 323 10.63 -23.37 -35.37
N ASP A 324 11.78 -23.93 -34.97
CA ASP A 324 12.09 -24.21 -33.56
C ASP A 324 12.34 -22.92 -32.80
N LEU A 325 11.87 -22.77 -31.56
CA LEU A 325 12.12 -21.57 -30.76
C LEU A 325 13.20 -21.87 -29.72
N ILE A 326 14.22 -21.02 -29.62
CA ILE A 326 15.33 -21.20 -28.68
C ILE A 326 15.40 -20.02 -27.70
N LEU A 327 15.19 -20.30 -26.42
CA LEU A 327 15.41 -19.35 -25.33
C LEU A 327 16.72 -19.66 -24.62
N VAL A 328 17.65 -18.69 -24.60
CA VAL A 328 18.94 -18.81 -23.95
C VAL A 328 18.93 -18.03 -22.64
N PHE A 329 19.18 -18.72 -21.54
CA PHE A 329 19.25 -18.17 -20.20
C PHE A 329 20.72 -18.16 -19.76
N CYS A 330 21.33 -16.97 -19.73
CA CYS A 330 22.68 -16.73 -19.22
C CYS A 330 22.73 -15.43 -18.41
N ASP A 331 23.74 -15.28 -17.56
CA ASP A 331 24.05 -14.01 -16.91
C ASP A 331 25.01 -13.15 -17.77
N SER A 332 25.23 -11.91 -17.34
CA SER A 332 26.13 -10.99 -18.04
C SER A 332 27.57 -11.46 -18.06
N ASP A 333 28.02 -12.15 -17.01
CA ASP A 333 29.42 -12.58 -16.88
C ASP A 333 29.76 -13.68 -17.88
N SER A 334 28.89 -14.69 -18.01
CA SER A 334 29.03 -15.73 -19.04
C SER A 334 28.93 -15.12 -20.43
N LEU A 335 28.06 -14.14 -20.64
CA LEU A 335 27.96 -13.45 -21.93
C LEU A 335 29.21 -12.62 -22.27
N LEU A 336 29.77 -11.90 -21.31
CA LEU A 336 31.03 -11.16 -21.47
C LEU A 336 32.18 -12.11 -21.79
N TRP A 337 32.22 -13.27 -21.14
CA TRP A 337 33.19 -14.31 -21.43
C TRP A 337 33.02 -14.85 -22.86
N MET A 338 31.78 -15.11 -23.31
CA MET A 338 31.48 -15.52 -24.69
C MET A 338 31.94 -14.47 -25.73
N ARG A 339 31.69 -13.17 -25.48
CA ARG A 339 32.11 -12.10 -26.41
C ARG A 339 33.61 -11.89 -26.45
N SER A 340 34.26 -11.83 -25.28
CA SER A 340 35.70 -11.59 -25.17
C SER A 340 36.53 -12.70 -25.83
N GLY A 341 36.01 -13.94 -25.85
CA GLY A 341 36.63 -15.08 -26.51
C GLY A 341 36.51 -15.11 -28.05
N ARG A 342 35.79 -14.17 -28.69
CA ARG A 342 35.32 -14.30 -30.09
C ARG A 342 34.75 -15.69 -30.35
N ASP A 343 33.83 -16.13 -29.48
CA ASP A 343 33.23 -17.44 -29.61
C ASP A 343 32.52 -17.55 -30.97
N ALA A 344 33.10 -18.33 -31.88
CA ALA A 344 32.55 -18.57 -33.21
C ALA A 344 31.16 -19.21 -33.12
N ALA A 345 30.83 -19.83 -31.99
CA ALA A 345 29.49 -20.29 -31.70
C ALA A 345 28.50 -19.15 -31.49
N PHE A 346 28.86 -18.14 -30.69
CA PHE A 346 28.00 -16.98 -30.49
C PHE A 346 27.68 -16.29 -31.82
N GLN A 347 28.68 -16.11 -32.70
CA GLN A 347 28.47 -15.55 -34.05
C GLN A 347 27.63 -16.43 -34.98
N ALA A 348 27.62 -17.75 -34.77
CA ALA A 348 26.79 -18.66 -35.55
C ALA A 348 25.33 -18.61 -35.06
N ILE A 349 25.15 -18.58 -33.75
CA ILE A 349 23.86 -18.56 -33.07
C ILE A 349 23.18 -17.19 -33.20
N SER A 350 23.95 -16.09 -33.24
CA SER A 350 23.43 -14.74 -33.41
C SER A 350 22.66 -14.52 -34.72
N LYS A 351 22.89 -15.37 -35.72
CA LYS A 351 22.21 -15.34 -37.01
C LYS A 351 20.89 -16.12 -37.03
N MET A 352 20.52 -16.77 -35.92
CA MET A 352 19.30 -17.57 -35.85
C MET A 352 18.09 -16.68 -35.53
N ASP A 353 17.19 -16.53 -36.51
CA ASP A 353 15.99 -15.69 -36.43
C ASP A 353 14.92 -16.21 -35.46
N ASN A 354 15.15 -17.32 -34.80
CA ASN A 354 14.23 -17.98 -33.88
C ASN A 354 14.84 -18.14 -32.47
N LEU A 355 15.94 -17.43 -32.22
CA LEU A 355 16.64 -17.42 -30.94
C LEU A 355 16.48 -16.10 -30.22
N ALA A 356 16.35 -16.17 -28.90
CA ALA A 356 16.37 -15.01 -28.03
C ALA A 356 17.09 -15.31 -26.71
N PHE A 357 17.87 -14.35 -26.24
CA PHE A 357 18.45 -14.34 -24.90
C PHE A 357 17.44 -13.77 -23.92
N VAL A 358 17.34 -14.35 -22.73
CA VAL A 358 16.48 -13.86 -21.65
C VAL A 358 17.35 -13.14 -20.62
N ASN A 359 17.12 -11.84 -20.45
CA ASN A 359 17.80 -11.05 -19.44
C ASN A 359 17.15 -11.30 -18.06
N CYS A 360 17.83 -12.07 -17.22
CA CYS A 360 17.47 -12.29 -15.82
C CYS A 360 18.42 -11.57 -14.87
N ASP A 361 19.34 -10.74 -15.38
CA ASP A 361 20.45 -10.23 -14.59
C ASP A 361 19.99 -9.20 -13.55
N SER A 362 20.43 -9.39 -12.31
CA SER A 362 20.09 -8.52 -11.19
C SER A 362 21.09 -7.36 -11.05
N HIS A 363 22.30 -7.49 -11.61
CA HIS A 363 23.40 -6.55 -11.41
C HIS A 363 23.39 -5.33 -12.34
N GLY A 364 22.40 -5.20 -13.23
CA GLY A 364 22.27 -4.04 -14.10
C GLY A 364 23.26 -3.95 -15.24
N LEU A 365 24.11 -4.97 -15.42
CA LEU A 365 24.76 -5.17 -16.69
C LEU A 365 23.68 -5.58 -17.68
N ASP A 366 23.29 -4.60 -18.50
CA ASP A 366 22.23 -4.79 -19.46
C ASP A 366 22.74 -5.76 -20.55
N ILE A 367 22.44 -7.05 -20.38
CA ILE A 367 22.65 -8.08 -21.40
C ILE A 367 22.16 -7.57 -22.76
N CYS A 368 21.07 -6.80 -22.76
CA CYS A 368 20.54 -6.23 -23.99
C CYS A 368 21.50 -5.22 -24.62
N LYS A 369 22.23 -4.40 -23.84
CA LYS A 369 23.32 -3.55 -24.37
C LYS A 369 24.49 -4.38 -24.86
N LEU A 370 24.83 -5.46 -24.16
CA LEU A 370 25.94 -6.34 -24.55
C LEU A 370 25.69 -7.04 -25.89
N ILE A 371 24.44 -7.37 -26.23
CA ILE A 371 24.11 -8.05 -27.49
C ILE A 371 23.44 -7.17 -28.56
N ALA A 372 23.14 -5.90 -28.24
CA ALA A 372 22.48 -4.98 -29.16
C ALA A 372 23.22 -4.82 -30.49
N ASP A 373 24.55 -4.73 -30.44
CA ASP A 373 25.40 -4.56 -31.62
C ASP A 373 25.42 -5.81 -32.51
N ASP A 374 25.15 -6.98 -31.94
CA ASP A 374 25.24 -8.27 -32.62
C ASP A 374 23.91 -8.69 -33.29
N GLY A 375 22.87 -7.85 -33.22
CA GLY A 375 21.56 -8.09 -33.82
C GLY A 375 20.74 -9.19 -33.14
N VAL A 376 21.21 -9.69 -31.99
CA VAL A 376 20.57 -10.77 -31.25
C VAL A 376 19.46 -10.22 -30.38
N ARG A 377 18.35 -10.97 -30.28
CA ARG A 377 17.20 -10.58 -29.49
C ARG A 377 17.46 -10.78 -28.00
N CYS A 378 17.15 -9.75 -27.23
CA CYS A 378 17.12 -9.77 -25.78
C CYS A 378 15.67 -9.64 -25.33
N LEU A 379 15.19 -10.57 -24.52
CA LEU A 379 13.86 -10.57 -23.93
C LEU A 379 13.97 -10.33 -22.44
N LEU A 380 13.07 -9.52 -21.91
CA LEU A 380 12.75 -9.51 -20.49
C LEU A 380 11.84 -10.69 -20.16
N PRO A 381 11.78 -11.15 -18.89
CA PRO A 381 10.95 -12.29 -18.49
C PRO A 381 9.48 -12.13 -18.91
N ASN A 382 8.90 -10.95 -18.76
CA ASN A 382 7.51 -10.66 -19.16
C ASN A 382 7.27 -10.68 -20.69
N GLN A 383 8.33 -10.58 -21.50
CA GLN A 383 8.23 -10.60 -22.97
C GLN A 383 8.27 -12.01 -23.54
N ILE A 384 8.61 -13.02 -22.73
CA ILE A 384 8.73 -14.41 -23.19
C ILE A 384 7.41 -14.90 -23.78
N GLY A 385 6.28 -14.62 -23.13
CA GLY A 385 4.96 -15.03 -23.63
C GLY A 385 4.63 -14.46 -25.01
N ASP A 386 4.83 -13.15 -25.18
CA ASP A 386 4.59 -12.47 -26.46
C ASP A 386 5.51 -12.99 -27.57
N TRP A 387 6.75 -13.33 -27.22
CA TRP A 387 7.73 -13.86 -28.17
C TRP A 387 7.35 -15.26 -28.64
N ILE A 388 7.00 -16.16 -27.73
CA ILE A 388 6.56 -17.52 -28.09
C ILE A 388 5.29 -17.45 -28.95
N ALA A 389 4.39 -16.50 -28.66
CA ALA A 389 3.19 -16.26 -29.43
C ALA A 389 3.44 -15.68 -30.84
N GLY A 390 4.68 -15.29 -31.17
CA GLY A 390 5.00 -14.68 -32.48
C GLY A 390 4.38 -13.28 -32.67
N LYS A 391 3.89 -12.65 -31.60
CA LYS A 391 3.21 -11.35 -31.65
C LYS A 391 4.14 -10.14 -31.54
N ILE A 392 5.45 -10.37 -31.40
CA ILE A 392 6.40 -9.26 -31.26
C ILE A 392 6.69 -8.62 -32.62
N HIS A 393 5.98 -7.52 -32.90
CA HIS A 393 6.50 -6.44 -33.73
C HIS A 393 7.41 -5.57 -32.84
N TYR A 394 8.72 -5.54 -33.15
CA TYR A 394 9.71 -4.89 -32.31
C TYR A 394 9.42 -3.40 -32.12
N ALA A 395 9.02 -3.02 -30.91
CA ALA A 395 9.56 -1.78 -30.37
C ALA A 395 11.04 -2.07 -30.10
N LYS A 396 11.93 -1.32 -30.75
CA LYS A 396 13.35 -1.20 -30.35
C LYS A 396 13.34 -1.10 -28.82
N VAL A 397 14.15 -1.90 -28.11
CA VAL A 397 14.28 -1.79 -26.65
C VAL A 397 14.75 -0.37 -26.35
N ASN A 398 13.82 0.55 -26.20
CA ASN A 398 14.07 1.94 -25.88
C ASN A 398 14.56 1.88 -24.45
N ASN A 399 15.88 2.02 -24.24
CA ASN A 399 16.57 2.13 -22.95
C ASN A 399 15.60 2.00 -21.77
N LEU A 400 15.20 0.76 -21.47
CA LEU A 400 14.31 0.52 -20.36
C LEU A 400 15.18 0.82 -19.15
N ASN A 401 14.95 1.99 -18.52
CA ASN A 401 15.57 2.28 -17.24
C ASN A 401 14.89 1.39 -16.20
N ILE A 402 15.27 0.11 -16.22
CA ILE A 402 14.88 -0.91 -15.25
C ILE A 402 15.17 -0.40 -13.84
N PHE A 403 16.25 0.36 -13.67
CA PHE A 403 16.59 1.01 -12.41
C PHE A 403 15.61 2.11 -12.02
N ASP A 404 15.07 2.88 -12.97
CA ASP A 404 14.03 3.86 -12.68
C ASP A 404 12.73 3.14 -12.30
N ASP A 405 12.38 2.04 -12.97
CA ASP A 405 11.20 1.24 -12.62
C ASP A 405 11.36 0.55 -11.25
N LEU A 406 12.54 0.02 -10.94
CA LEU A 406 12.85 -0.56 -9.63
C LEU A 406 12.80 0.52 -8.53
N HIS A 407 13.36 1.70 -8.79
CA HIS A 407 13.30 2.83 -7.87
C HIS A 407 11.85 3.29 -7.67
N ARG A 408 11.07 3.42 -8.75
CA ARG A 408 9.63 3.73 -8.68
C ARG A 408 8.86 2.69 -7.87
N LEU A 409 9.18 1.41 -8.01
CA LEU A 409 8.60 0.35 -7.19
C LEU A 409 9.00 0.49 -5.72
N ALA A 410 10.28 0.78 -5.43
CA ALA A 410 10.76 1.02 -4.07
C ALA A 410 10.06 2.23 -3.42
N VAL A 411 9.90 3.33 -4.16
CA VAL A 411 9.15 4.52 -3.76
C VAL A 411 7.68 4.15 -3.45
N ALA A 412 7.04 3.37 -4.32
CA ALA A 412 5.68 2.91 -4.07
C ALA A 412 5.58 2.03 -2.82
N CYS A 413 6.59 1.19 -2.56
CA CYS A 413 6.64 0.30 -1.40
C CYS A 413 7.03 1.00 -0.09
N SER A 414 7.61 2.19 -0.13
CA SER A 414 7.99 2.91 1.11
C SER A 414 6.83 3.60 1.82
N LEU A 415 5.68 3.76 1.15
CA LEU A 415 4.48 4.42 1.68
C LEU A 415 3.96 3.81 2.99
N PRO A 416 3.70 2.49 3.08
CA PRO A 416 3.25 1.90 4.32
C PRO A 416 4.35 1.95 5.40
N GLU A 417 3.94 2.20 6.64
CA GLU A 417 4.87 2.22 7.77
C GLU A 417 5.26 0.81 8.27
N ARG A 418 4.54 -0.21 7.80
CA ARG A 418 4.77 -1.63 8.12
C ARG A 418 5.65 -2.32 7.07
N GLN A 419 6.08 -3.53 7.41
CA GLN A 419 6.71 -4.45 6.48
C GLN A 419 5.79 -4.74 5.30
N VAL A 420 6.39 -4.74 4.11
CA VAL A 420 5.71 -4.95 2.84
C VAL A 420 5.90 -6.40 2.42
N MET A 421 4.79 -7.09 2.21
CA MET A 421 4.81 -8.50 1.84
C MET A 421 5.07 -8.67 0.34
N GLU A 422 5.62 -9.81 -0.06
CA GLU A 422 5.95 -10.09 -1.46
C GLU A 422 4.72 -10.05 -2.38
N ASP A 423 3.56 -10.53 -1.92
CA ASP A 423 2.29 -10.46 -2.68
C ASP A 423 1.86 -9.02 -2.94
N GLU A 424 2.09 -8.11 -1.99
CA GLU A 424 1.77 -6.68 -2.13
C GLU A 424 2.70 -5.98 -3.12
N ILE A 425 3.99 -6.30 -3.08
CA ILE A 425 4.99 -5.78 -4.04
C ILE A 425 4.63 -6.21 -5.46
N ARG A 426 4.26 -7.48 -5.65
CA ARG A 426 3.82 -7.97 -6.97
C ARG A 426 2.54 -7.28 -7.43
N ALA A 427 1.56 -7.10 -6.55
CA ALA A 427 0.32 -6.41 -6.90
C ALA A 427 0.54 -4.94 -7.28
N LEU A 428 1.43 -4.24 -6.57
CA LEU A 428 1.87 -2.89 -6.95
C LEU A 428 2.52 -2.85 -8.33
N HIS A 429 3.47 -3.75 -8.56
CA HIS A 429 4.14 -3.88 -9.85
C HIS A 429 3.12 -4.06 -11.00
N GLU A 430 2.15 -4.96 -10.84
CA GLU A 430 1.12 -5.21 -11.85
C GLU A 430 0.24 -3.97 -12.11
N ILE A 431 -0.14 -3.23 -11.07
CA ILE A 431 -0.94 -2.01 -11.19
C ILE A 431 -0.18 -0.90 -11.90
N LEU A 432 1.12 -0.78 -11.61
CA LEU A 432 2.02 0.22 -12.19
C LEU A 432 2.57 -0.18 -13.57
N LYS A 433 2.38 -1.44 -13.99
CA LYS A 433 2.90 -2.00 -15.26
C LYS A 433 4.41 -1.77 -15.43
N LEU A 434 5.15 -1.91 -14.33
CA LEU A 434 6.60 -1.76 -14.34
C LEU A 434 7.25 -2.96 -15.06
N ASN A 435 8.51 -2.81 -15.46
CA ASN A 435 9.29 -3.90 -16.06
C ASN A 435 10.39 -4.36 -15.10
N CYS A 436 10.04 -4.63 -13.83
CA CYS A 436 11.05 -4.93 -12.80
C CYS A 436 10.65 -6.00 -11.77
N ILE A 437 9.57 -6.78 -11.96
CA ILE A 437 9.11 -7.74 -10.93
C ILE A 437 10.15 -8.82 -10.57
N TRP A 438 11.01 -9.19 -11.53
CA TRP A 438 12.07 -10.18 -11.30
C TRP A 438 13.25 -9.64 -10.46
N PHE A 439 13.23 -8.35 -10.10
CA PHE A 439 14.23 -7.70 -9.25
C PHE A 439 13.80 -7.60 -7.77
N TYR A 440 12.93 -8.49 -7.29
CA TYR A 440 12.53 -8.49 -5.88
C TYR A 440 13.74 -8.48 -4.93
N ASP A 441 14.76 -9.28 -5.21
CA ASP A 441 15.95 -9.31 -4.38
C ASP A 441 16.77 -8.00 -4.46
N GLU A 442 16.67 -7.24 -5.54
CA GLU A 442 17.33 -5.93 -5.65
C GLU A 442 16.58 -4.81 -4.91
N LEU A 443 15.30 -5.00 -4.56
CA LEU A 443 14.63 -4.07 -3.63
C LEU A 443 15.33 -4.04 -2.26
N GLN A 444 16.16 -5.05 -1.93
CA GLN A 444 17.00 -5.04 -0.72
C GLN A 444 18.06 -3.93 -0.73
N ARG A 445 18.33 -3.27 -1.87
CA ARG A 445 19.12 -2.03 -1.91
C ARG A 445 18.43 -0.87 -1.18
N TYR A 446 17.11 -0.92 -1.11
CA TYR A 446 16.26 0.11 -0.54
C TYR A 446 15.62 -0.31 0.79
N ALA A 447 15.56 -1.61 1.08
CA ALA A 447 14.88 -2.16 2.25
C ALA A 447 15.68 -3.25 2.94
N GLU A 448 15.45 -3.44 4.24
CA GLU A 448 15.98 -4.56 4.99
C GLU A 448 15.10 -5.80 4.80
N LYS A 449 15.72 -6.94 4.46
CA LYS A 449 15.01 -8.21 4.33
C LYS A 449 14.68 -8.77 5.71
N THR A 450 13.40 -8.98 5.99
CA THR A 450 12.91 -9.59 7.23
C THR A 450 12.38 -10.99 6.95
N SER A 451 11.98 -11.73 7.99
CA SER A 451 11.34 -13.04 7.83
C SER A 451 9.97 -12.99 7.15
N PHE A 452 9.31 -11.83 7.16
CA PHE A 452 7.93 -11.67 6.66
C PHE A 452 7.87 -10.86 5.36
N GLY A 453 8.81 -9.96 5.11
CA GLY A 453 8.81 -9.12 3.91
C GLY A 453 9.99 -8.16 3.86
N LEU A 454 9.79 -7.02 3.21
CA LEU A 454 10.77 -5.95 3.12
C LEU A 454 10.41 -4.78 4.05
N ASP A 455 11.40 -4.30 4.80
CA ASP A 455 11.26 -3.14 5.68
C ASP A 455 11.97 -1.92 5.11
N PHE A 456 11.19 -0.90 4.75
CA PHE A 456 11.70 0.33 4.12
C PHE A 456 12.04 1.43 5.14
N GLU A 457 11.92 1.21 6.45
CA GLU A 457 12.07 2.24 7.48
C GLU A 457 13.35 3.10 7.30
N LYS A 458 14.51 2.47 7.07
CA LYS A 458 15.81 3.16 6.92
C LYS A 458 15.90 4.08 5.70
N SER A 459 15.19 3.74 4.62
CA SER A 459 15.23 4.48 3.35
C SER A 459 13.97 5.30 3.10
N ARG A 460 12.94 5.15 3.94
CA ARG A 460 11.60 5.72 3.77
C ARG A 460 11.67 7.22 3.51
N MET A 461 12.41 7.96 4.32
CA MET A 461 12.52 9.42 4.17
C MET A 461 13.00 9.84 2.77
N SER A 462 14.06 9.20 2.28
CA SER A 462 14.61 9.50 0.95
C SER A 462 13.65 9.12 -0.17
N LEU A 463 12.98 7.96 -0.05
CA LEU A 463 12.04 7.47 -1.06
C LEU A 463 10.75 8.28 -1.08
N MET A 464 10.25 8.71 0.07
CA MET A 464 9.05 9.52 0.19
C MET A 464 9.23 10.93 -0.40
N GLN A 465 10.45 11.47 -0.41
CA GLN A 465 10.74 12.72 -1.13
C GLN A 465 10.63 12.55 -2.65
N ASP A 466 11.05 11.40 -3.16
CA ASP A 466 10.86 11.08 -4.57
C ASP A 466 9.39 10.79 -4.90
N PHE A 467 8.62 10.26 -3.93
CA PHE A 467 7.17 10.16 -4.04
C PHE A 467 6.50 11.53 -4.15
N SER A 468 6.91 12.51 -3.34
CA SER A 468 6.41 13.89 -3.44
C SER A 468 6.71 14.51 -4.81
N LYS A 469 7.90 14.24 -5.38
CA LYS A 469 8.23 14.67 -6.75
C LYS A 469 7.37 13.94 -7.80
N MET A 470 7.05 12.66 -7.58
CA MET A 470 6.16 11.90 -8.46
C MET A 470 4.78 12.54 -8.54
N ALA A 471 4.27 13.08 -7.42
CA ALA A 471 3.01 13.84 -7.37
C ALA A 471 3.01 15.11 -8.23
N LEU A 472 4.17 15.60 -8.69
CA LEU A 472 4.29 16.76 -9.57
C LEU A 472 4.48 16.37 -11.04
N ILE A 473 5.03 15.18 -11.31
CA ILE A 473 5.45 14.75 -12.65
C ILE A 473 4.42 13.80 -13.27
N ASP A 474 3.93 12.81 -12.50
CA ASP A 474 3.02 11.77 -12.97
C ASP A 474 1.92 11.50 -11.93
N ASN A 475 0.86 12.30 -12.01
CA ASN A 475 -0.29 12.18 -11.13
C ASN A 475 -0.98 10.82 -11.22
N ASN A 476 -0.90 10.14 -12.37
CA ASN A 476 -1.66 8.91 -12.58
C ASN A 476 -1.11 7.77 -11.70
N ASP A 477 0.20 7.58 -11.70
CA ASP A 477 0.82 6.56 -10.87
C ASP A 477 0.79 6.93 -9.38
N PHE A 478 0.95 8.20 -9.05
CA PHE A 478 0.78 8.72 -7.70
C PHE A 478 -0.57 8.31 -7.09
N TYR A 479 -1.69 8.58 -7.77
CA TYR A 479 -3.02 8.22 -7.26
C TYR A 479 -3.27 6.71 -7.25
N LYS A 480 -2.73 5.95 -8.22
CA LYS A 480 -2.84 4.47 -8.21
C LYS A 480 -2.14 3.86 -6.99
N ILE A 481 -0.97 4.36 -6.61
CA ILE A 481 -0.20 3.87 -5.46
C ILE A 481 -0.99 4.14 -4.18
N LEU A 482 -1.51 5.36 -4.01
CA LEU A 482 -2.30 5.73 -2.84
C LEU A 482 -3.59 4.92 -2.76
N ASP A 483 -4.35 4.81 -3.85
CA ASP A 483 -5.58 4.02 -3.89
C ASP A 483 -5.30 2.55 -3.56
N PHE A 484 -4.23 1.97 -4.12
CA PHE A 484 -3.81 0.62 -3.81
C PHE A 484 -3.59 0.42 -2.30
N TRP A 485 -2.78 1.28 -1.67
CA TRP A 485 -2.44 1.12 -0.27
C TRP A 485 -3.60 1.38 0.67
N ILE A 486 -4.41 2.40 0.40
CA ILE A 486 -5.64 2.69 1.17
C ILE A 486 -6.58 1.47 1.09
N LYS A 487 -6.83 0.98 -0.13
CA LYS A 487 -7.69 -0.19 -0.33
C LYS A 487 -7.14 -1.44 0.35
N ARG A 488 -5.83 -1.68 0.24
CA ARG A 488 -5.18 -2.83 0.87
C ARG A 488 -5.32 -2.80 2.39
N ASN A 489 -5.10 -1.64 3.03
CA ASN A 489 -5.27 -1.50 4.47
C ASN A 489 -6.74 -1.67 4.90
N VAL A 490 -7.70 -1.17 4.10
CA VAL A 490 -9.13 -1.44 4.32
C VAL A 490 -9.45 -2.94 4.20
N ASP A 491 -8.91 -3.61 3.18
CA ASP A 491 -9.12 -5.05 2.98
C ASP A 491 -8.53 -5.87 4.14
N ILE A 492 -7.34 -5.51 4.65
CA ILE A 492 -6.74 -6.11 5.85
C ILE A 492 -7.68 -5.94 7.05
N ASN A 493 -8.20 -4.73 7.27
CA ASN A 493 -9.13 -4.46 8.37
C ASN A 493 -10.38 -5.35 8.26
N VAL A 494 -10.99 -5.44 7.07
CA VAL A 494 -12.17 -6.27 6.82
C VAL A 494 -11.87 -7.76 7.02
N GLN A 495 -10.69 -8.25 6.62
CA GLN A 495 -10.30 -9.64 6.83
C GLN A 495 -10.10 -9.96 8.31
N LEU A 496 -9.46 -9.06 9.06
CA LEU A 496 -9.22 -9.25 10.49
C LEU A 496 -10.51 -9.15 11.32
N LEU A 497 -11.43 -8.25 10.95
CA LEU A 497 -12.78 -8.20 11.52
C LEU A 497 -13.55 -9.51 11.31
N LYS A 498 -13.43 -10.14 10.13
CA LYS A 498 -14.06 -11.44 9.86
C LYS A 498 -13.46 -12.60 10.66
N GLN A 499 -12.19 -12.47 11.06
CA GLN A 499 -11.47 -13.45 11.87
C GLN A 499 -11.56 -13.17 13.37
N GLU A 500 -12.32 -12.16 13.77
CA GLU A 500 -12.50 -11.78 15.17
C GLU A 500 -13.15 -12.93 15.96
N THR A 501 -12.58 -13.19 17.14
CA THR A 501 -13.12 -14.16 18.08
C THR A 501 -13.25 -13.49 19.44
N PRO A 502 -14.16 -13.94 20.34
CA PRO A 502 -14.31 -13.35 21.66
C PRO A 502 -13.01 -13.28 22.49
N HIS A 503 -12.06 -14.18 22.22
CA HIS A 503 -10.76 -14.22 22.90
C HIS A 503 -9.67 -13.35 22.25
N ARG A 504 -9.91 -12.84 21.04
CA ARG A 504 -8.99 -11.98 20.29
C ARG A 504 -9.81 -10.90 19.57
N PRO A 505 -10.32 -9.90 20.32
CA PRO A 505 -11.04 -8.81 19.70
C PRO A 505 -10.08 -8.03 18.80
N TRP A 506 -10.51 -7.83 17.57
CA TRP A 506 -9.85 -6.92 16.64
C TRP A 506 -10.48 -5.53 16.75
N SER A 507 -11.79 -5.49 16.93
CA SER A 507 -12.58 -4.28 17.13
C SER A 507 -12.08 -3.50 18.35
N ASP A 508 -11.89 -2.18 18.18
CA ASP A 508 -11.37 -1.24 19.17
C ASP A 508 -9.95 -1.55 19.71
N SER A 509 -9.26 -2.54 19.12
CA SER A 509 -7.91 -2.91 19.54
C SER A 509 -6.89 -1.83 19.15
N ARG A 510 -5.78 -1.77 19.90
CA ARG A 510 -4.64 -0.91 19.56
C ARG A 510 -4.15 -1.15 18.13
N ARG A 511 -4.18 -2.40 17.65
CA ARG A 511 -3.71 -2.78 16.31
C ARG A 511 -4.63 -2.26 15.21
N GLN A 512 -5.95 -2.32 15.41
CA GLN A 512 -6.90 -1.70 14.47
C GLN A 512 -6.65 -0.20 14.36
N LYS A 513 -6.50 0.49 15.50
CA LYS A 513 -6.26 1.93 15.51
C LYS A 513 -4.94 2.34 14.85
N LEU A 514 -3.90 1.50 14.97
CA LEU A 514 -2.65 1.72 14.22
C LEU A 514 -2.83 1.54 12.71
N LEU A 515 -3.65 0.58 12.28
CA LEU A 515 -4.01 0.43 10.86
C LEU A 515 -4.85 1.61 10.36
N GLU A 516 -5.75 2.13 11.20
CA GLU A 516 -6.51 3.36 10.90
C GLU A 516 -5.61 4.59 10.81
N LEU A 517 -4.57 4.67 11.64
CA LEU A 517 -3.53 5.69 11.53
C LEU A 517 -2.80 5.60 10.20
N ASP A 518 -2.35 4.41 9.80
CA ASP A 518 -1.70 4.18 8.49
C ASP A 518 -2.60 4.63 7.33
N ILE A 519 -3.91 4.33 7.38
CA ILE A 519 -4.87 4.79 6.38
C ILE A 519 -4.98 6.32 6.40
N ALA A 520 -5.08 6.95 7.57
CA ALA A 520 -5.22 8.39 7.67
C ALA A 520 -3.96 9.13 7.18
N LEU A 521 -2.77 8.60 7.44
CA LEU A 521 -1.50 9.12 6.91
C LEU A 521 -1.45 9.05 5.38
N LEU A 522 -1.95 7.97 4.77
CA LEU A 522 -2.07 7.86 3.31
C LEU A 522 -3.14 8.81 2.75
N GLU A 523 -4.30 8.92 3.40
CA GLU A 523 -5.36 9.85 3.01
C GLU A 523 -4.89 11.32 3.09
N MET A 524 -3.91 11.64 3.95
CA MET A 524 -3.35 12.99 4.06
C MET A 524 -2.78 13.51 2.74
N TRP A 525 -2.32 12.62 1.86
CA TRP A 525 -1.83 12.97 0.51
C TRP A 525 -2.95 13.36 -0.47
N ILE A 526 -4.21 13.05 -0.16
CA ILE A 526 -5.37 13.27 -1.03
C ILE A 526 -6.32 14.32 -0.45
N ASP A 527 -6.68 14.15 0.82
CA ASP A 527 -7.66 14.97 1.55
C ASP A 527 -7.11 15.27 2.96
N PRO A 528 -6.26 16.30 3.09
CA PRO A 528 -5.59 16.61 4.35
C PRO A 528 -6.58 17.03 5.45
N GLU A 529 -7.73 17.61 5.10
CA GLU A 529 -8.72 18.02 6.10
C GLU A 529 -9.39 16.82 6.76
N LYS A 530 -9.83 15.85 5.96
CA LYS A 530 -10.43 14.61 6.47
C LYS A 530 -9.41 13.78 7.23
N ALA A 531 -8.19 13.67 6.71
CA ALA A 531 -7.10 12.94 7.35
C ALA A 531 -6.73 13.53 8.71
N ALA A 532 -6.56 14.86 8.79
CA ALA A 532 -6.22 15.55 10.04
C ALA A 532 -7.25 15.30 11.15
N LYS A 533 -8.55 15.32 10.82
CA LYS A 533 -9.62 15.02 11.78
C LYS A 533 -9.49 13.60 12.34
N LYS A 534 -9.16 12.62 11.49
CA LYS A 534 -8.94 11.22 11.91
C LYS A 534 -7.68 11.07 12.75
N ILE A 535 -6.57 11.66 12.33
CA ILE A 535 -5.29 11.63 13.04
C ILE A 535 -5.46 12.27 14.43
N TYR A 536 -6.13 13.41 14.52
CA TYR A 536 -6.40 14.08 15.78
C TYR A 536 -7.31 13.26 16.71
N ALA A 537 -8.33 12.60 16.18
CA ALA A 537 -9.18 11.70 16.97
C ALA A 537 -8.38 10.51 17.54
N LEU A 538 -7.44 9.96 16.76
CA LEU A 538 -6.53 8.90 17.22
C LEU A 538 -5.52 9.43 18.26
N TRP A 539 -5.01 10.65 18.07
CA TRP A 539 -4.11 11.31 19.02
C TRP A 539 -4.78 11.62 20.36
N CYS A 540 -6.06 11.99 20.37
CA CYS A 540 -6.86 12.15 21.59
C CYS A 540 -7.03 10.85 22.40
N ASN A 541 -6.71 9.69 21.81
CA ASN A 541 -6.61 8.45 22.56
C ASN A 541 -5.27 8.39 23.30
N SER A 542 -5.31 8.38 24.64
CA SER A 542 -4.12 8.42 25.50
C SER A 542 -3.10 7.31 25.19
N ASP A 543 -3.55 6.17 24.68
CA ASP A 543 -2.67 5.01 24.41
C ASP A 543 -1.89 5.16 23.10
N LEU A 544 -2.25 6.15 22.27
CA LEU A 544 -1.71 6.36 20.93
C LEU A 544 -1.09 7.73 20.72
N SER A 545 -1.28 8.70 21.63
CA SER A 545 -0.81 10.08 21.45
C SER A 545 0.67 10.16 21.08
N GLU A 546 1.53 9.49 21.85
CA GLU A 546 2.99 9.44 21.61
C GLU A 546 3.34 8.79 20.25
N VAL A 547 2.61 7.73 19.87
CA VAL A 547 2.83 7.05 18.59
C VAL A 547 2.40 7.93 17.43
N VAL A 548 1.28 8.63 17.55
CA VAL A 548 0.80 9.57 16.53
C VAL A 548 1.78 10.73 16.39
N GLU A 549 2.22 11.33 17.49
CA GLU A 549 3.22 12.41 17.50
C GLU A 549 4.52 11.99 16.81
N SER A 550 5.07 10.83 17.20
CA SER A 550 6.30 10.30 16.62
C SER A 550 6.19 10.03 15.12
N ARG A 551 5.01 9.57 14.64
CA ARG A 551 4.78 9.29 13.21
C ARG A 551 4.45 10.52 12.39
N MET A 552 3.87 11.56 13.01
CA MET A 552 3.57 12.83 12.34
C MET A 552 4.78 13.75 12.25
N GLN A 553 5.74 13.62 13.17
CA GLN A 553 6.94 14.46 13.24
C GLN A 553 7.71 14.57 11.91
N PRO A 554 7.91 13.49 11.11
CA PRO A 554 8.64 13.59 9.86
C PRO A 554 7.89 14.36 8.77
N TYR A 555 6.57 14.57 8.89
CA TYR A 555 5.78 15.19 7.83
C TYR A 555 5.76 16.72 7.93
N SER A 556 5.91 17.37 6.78
CA SER A 556 5.83 18.82 6.62
C SER A 556 5.01 19.21 5.38
N CYS A 557 4.57 20.48 5.31
CA CYS A 557 3.95 21.01 4.09
C CYS A 557 5.00 21.51 3.12
N GLN A 558 4.62 21.62 1.84
CA GLN A 558 5.46 22.24 0.84
C GLN A 558 5.72 23.71 1.23
N VAL A 559 6.99 24.04 1.50
CA VAL A 559 7.38 25.42 1.76
C VAL A 559 7.34 26.15 0.42
N VAL A 560 6.50 27.18 0.30
CA VAL A 560 6.36 28.01 -0.91
C VAL A 560 7.61 28.86 -1.17
N SER A 561 8.68 28.72 -0.38
CA SER A 561 9.90 29.47 -0.58
C SER A 561 10.59 29.01 -1.87
N SER A 562 10.62 29.90 -2.85
CA SER A 562 11.40 29.78 -4.10
C SER A 562 12.92 29.74 -3.86
N ILE A 563 13.34 29.56 -2.61
CA ILE A 563 14.73 29.39 -2.21
C ILE A 563 15.00 27.92 -2.34
N VAL A 564 15.51 27.53 -3.52
CA VAL A 564 16.12 26.23 -3.76
C VAL A 564 16.98 25.91 -2.54
N PRO A 565 16.68 24.84 -1.78
CA PRO A 565 17.51 24.46 -0.64
C PRO A 565 18.95 24.36 -1.15
N ALA A 566 19.91 24.92 -0.40
CA ALA A 566 21.31 24.83 -0.78
C ALA A 566 21.61 23.36 -1.09
N LYS A 567 22.27 23.10 -2.24
CA LYS A 567 22.39 21.78 -2.91
C LYS A 567 22.84 20.59 -2.03
N ASN A 568 23.20 20.81 -0.77
CA ASN A 568 23.75 19.84 0.16
C ASN A 568 22.98 19.70 1.48
N GLU A 569 21.90 20.46 1.72
CA GLU A 569 21.10 20.26 2.93
C GLU A 569 20.14 19.10 2.75
N LYS A 570 20.27 18.09 3.63
CA LYS A 570 19.33 16.97 3.64
C LYS A 570 17.96 17.52 4.03
N PRO A 571 16.93 17.34 3.20
CA PRO A 571 15.55 17.65 3.59
C PRO A 571 15.22 17.01 4.94
N LEU A 572 14.74 17.85 5.86
CA LEU A 572 14.47 17.49 7.26
C LEU A 572 13.21 16.63 7.44
N GLY A 573 12.39 16.47 6.38
CA GLY A 573 11.07 15.86 6.45
C GLY A 573 10.57 15.21 5.14
N ILE A 574 9.37 14.64 5.22
CA ILE A 574 8.51 14.19 4.12
C ILE A 574 7.59 15.36 3.76
N GLU A 575 7.80 15.95 2.59
CA GLU A 575 7.01 17.09 2.12
C GLU A 575 5.70 16.61 1.48
N LEU A 576 4.58 17.09 1.98
CA LEU A 576 3.25 16.82 1.44
C LEU A 576 2.92 17.79 0.29
N PRO A 577 2.08 17.36 -0.68
CA PRO A 577 1.84 18.10 -1.93
C PRO A 577 0.92 19.33 -1.78
N PHE A 578 0.64 19.78 -0.56
CA PHE A 578 -0.23 20.93 -0.27
C PHE A 578 0.51 22.02 0.52
N SER A 579 0.06 23.26 0.37
CA SER A 579 0.57 24.38 1.16
C SER A 579 -0.09 24.41 2.53
N TRP A 580 0.66 24.82 3.56
CA TRP A 580 0.12 25.06 4.90
C TRP A 580 -1.03 26.08 4.89
N ALA A 581 -0.91 27.10 4.03
CA ALA A 581 -1.89 28.19 3.92
C ALA A 581 -3.24 27.75 3.31
N ASP A 582 -3.26 26.64 2.58
CA ASP A 582 -4.48 26.14 1.93
C ASP A 582 -5.37 25.36 2.91
N LEU A 583 -4.84 24.99 4.08
CA LEU A 583 -5.56 24.25 5.11
C LEU A 583 -6.44 25.16 5.96
N SER A 584 -7.60 24.65 6.39
CA SER A 584 -8.40 25.33 7.40
C SER A 584 -7.63 25.52 8.71
N ILE A 585 -7.93 26.59 9.45
CA ILE A 585 -7.32 26.89 10.75
C ILE A 585 -7.54 25.73 11.75
N GLU A 586 -8.68 25.04 11.65
CA GLU A 586 -8.97 23.88 12.49
C GLU A 586 -8.04 22.71 12.14
N THR A 587 -7.87 22.41 10.86
CA THR A 587 -6.96 21.38 10.35
C THR A 587 -5.51 21.67 10.75
N GLN A 588 -5.06 22.93 10.62
CA GLN A 588 -3.72 23.35 11.07
C GLN A 588 -3.52 23.06 12.56
N LYS A 589 -4.47 23.45 13.42
CA LYS A 589 -4.41 23.18 14.87
C LYS A 589 -4.38 21.69 15.18
N GLN A 590 -5.20 20.90 14.49
CA GLN A 590 -5.24 19.45 14.64
C GLN A 590 -3.89 18.82 14.30
N LEU A 591 -3.30 19.17 13.16
CA LEU A 591 -2.00 18.64 12.73
C LEU A 591 -0.88 19.02 13.70
N VAL A 592 -0.79 20.30 14.11
CA VAL A 592 0.21 20.76 15.09
C VAL A 592 0.07 20.02 16.42
N SER A 593 -1.16 19.87 16.92
CA SER A 593 -1.42 19.16 18.17
C SER A 593 -0.99 17.69 18.07
N SER A 594 -1.10 17.09 16.89
CA SER A 594 -0.71 15.71 16.62
C SER A 594 0.76 15.54 16.26
N GLY A 595 1.61 16.56 16.41
CA GLY A 595 3.07 16.46 16.22
C GLY A 595 3.57 16.74 14.80
N PHE A 596 2.76 17.31 13.90
CA PHE A 596 3.18 17.70 12.56
C PHE A 596 4.25 18.82 12.61
N SER A 597 5.38 18.63 11.92
CA SER A 597 6.53 19.56 12.00
C SER A 597 6.45 20.75 11.05
N GLY A 598 5.55 20.71 10.05
CA GLY A 598 5.46 21.67 8.94
C GLY A 598 4.94 23.07 9.25
N MET A 599 5.39 23.70 10.34
CA MET A 599 5.31 25.15 10.47
C MET A 599 6.45 25.78 9.69
N SER A 600 6.17 26.57 8.64
CA SER A 600 7.13 27.58 8.24
C SER A 600 7.25 28.57 9.40
N ASP A 601 8.47 28.79 9.91
CA ASP A 601 8.75 29.68 11.06
C ASP A 601 8.13 31.09 10.94
N ASP A 602 7.75 31.50 9.72
CA ASP A 602 7.06 32.76 9.42
C ASP A 602 5.59 32.81 9.90
N GLY A 603 5.04 31.70 10.44
CA GLY A 603 3.62 31.51 10.68
C GLY A 603 3.10 31.76 12.11
N PHE A 604 3.95 32.15 13.07
CA PHE A 604 3.45 32.49 14.41
C PHE A 604 2.72 33.84 14.36
N TRP A 605 1.40 33.78 14.21
CA TRP A 605 0.45 34.90 14.22
C TRP A 605 0.47 35.84 13.02
N SER A 606 0.27 35.34 11.79
CA SER A 606 -0.40 36.19 10.81
C SER A 606 -1.87 36.34 11.23
N ILE A 607 -2.11 37.24 12.18
CA ILE A 607 -3.44 37.79 12.42
C ILE A 607 -3.96 38.21 11.04
N ASP A 608 -5.11 37.69 10.60
CA ASP A 608 -5.75 38.09 9.33
C ASP A 608 -5.68 39.62 9.20
N LYS A 609 -5.37 40.16 8.01
CA LYS A 609 -5.38 41.61 7.75
C LYS A 609 -6.60 42.30 8.35
N ALA A 610 -7.78 41.69 8.31
CA ALA A 610 -8.98 42.25 8.94
C ALA A 610 -8.83 42.35 10.47
N SER A 611 -8.29 41.33 11.12
CA SER A 611 -8.01 41.33 12.55
C SER A 611 -6.83 42.25 12.92
N GLN A 612 -5.83 42.43 12.05
CA GLN A 612 -4.76 43.43 12.26
C GLN A 612 -5.31 44.85 12.19
N ILE A 613 -6.21 45.11 11.23
CA ILE A 613 -6.90 46.40 11.11
C ILE A 613 -7.76 46.64 12.36
N ILE A 614 -8.51 45.63 12.82
CA ILE A 614 -9.33 45.74 14.04
C ILE A 614 -8.45 45.99 15.27
N LEU A 615 -7.34 45.26 15.42
CA LEU A 615 -6.41 45.45 16.54
C LEU A 615 -5.77 46.84 16.48
N GLY A 616 -5.41 47.31 15.29
CA GLY A 616 -4.88 48.65 15.06
C GLY A 616 -5.90 49.75 15.37
N ILE A 617 -7.17 49.56 15.00
CA ILE A 617 -8.26 50.48 15.35
C ILE A 617 -8.47 50.52 16.87
N LEU A 618 -8.52 49.36 17.53
CA LEU A 618 -8.67 49.27 18.99
C LEU A 618 -7.49 49.93 19.71
N PHE A 619 -6.27 49.68 19.25
CA PHE A 619 -5.06 50.32 19.80
C PHE A 619 -5.08 51.84 19.60
N GLY A 620 -5.55 52.30 18.43
CA GLY A 620 -5.76 53.72 18.14
C GLY A 620 -6.79 54.36 19.08
N ILE A 621 -7.92 53.70 19.34
CA ILE A 621 -8.95 54.19 20.27
C ILE A 621 -8.40 54.28 21.70
N VAL A 622 -7.61 53.29 22.15
CA VAL A 622 -6.98 53.31 23.47
C VAL A 622 -6.00 54.46 23.59
N ILE A 623 -5.14 54.68 22.58
CA ILE A 623 -4.19 55.82 22.58
C ILE A 623 -4.93 57.15 22.63
N ILE A 624 -5.95 57.34 21.80
CA ILE A 624 -6.74 58.59 21.79
C ILE A 624 -7.41 58.81 23.15
N SER A 625 -7.93 57.75 23.77
CA SER A 625 -8.56 57.83 25.10
C SER A 625 -7.54 58.22 26.17
N ILE A 626 -6.34 57.63 26.15
CA ILE A 626 -5.25 57.98 27.07
C ILE A 626 -4.83 59.44 26.89
N ILE A 627 -4.65 59.89 25.64
CA ILE A 627 -4.30 61.29 25.33
C ILE A 627 -5.39 62.24 25.84
N HIS A 628 -6.66 61.91 25.63
CA HIS A 628 -7.77 62.75 26.06
C HIS A 628 -7.86 62.87 27.59
N ILE A 629 -7.66 61.76 28.31
CA ILE A 629 -7.57 61.74 29.78
C ILE A 629 -6.39 62.61 30.23
N PHE A 630 -5.22 62.46 29.60
CA PHE A 630 -4.03 63.23 29.95
C PHE A 630 -4.23 64.73 29.74
N ILE A 631 -4.88 65.15 28.65
CA ILE A 631 -5.22 66.55 28.38
C ILE A 631 -6.19 67.10 29.43
N ARG A 632 -7.22 66.33 29.83
CA ARG A 632 -8.16 66.78 30.88
C ARG A 632 -7.49 66.95 32.23
N VAL A 633 -6.65 65.99 32.64
CA VAL A 633 -5.89 66.10 33.90
C VAL A 633 -5.00 67.35 33.88
N PHE A 634 -4.31 67.60 32.77
CA PHE A 634 -3.40 68.73 32.66
C PHE A 634 -4.10 70.10 32.63
N LEU A 635 -5.30 70.18 32.04
CA LEU A 635 -6.09 71.42 31.99
C LEU A 635 -6.83 71.73 33.30
N ILE A 636 -7.03 70.75 34.18
CA ILE A 636 -7.66 70.95 35.49
C ILE A 636 -6.63 71.42 36.53
N GLU A 637 -5.35 71.11 36.35
CA GLU A 637 -4.26 71.57 37.22
C GLU A 637 -3.67 72.94 36.83
N SER A 638 -3.97 73.45 35.63
CA SER A 638 -3.59 74.79 35.15
C SER A 638 -4.71 75.80 35.34
#